data_AF-A0A9P5RC91-F1
#
_entry.id   AF-A0A9P5RC91-F1
#
_cell.length_a   1.000
_cell.length_b   1.000
_cell.length_c   1.000
_cell.angle_alpha   90.00
_cell.angle_beta   90.00
_cell.angle_gamma   90.00
#
_symmetry.space_group_name_H-M   'P 1'
#
loop_
_entity.id
_entity.type
_entity.pdbx_description
1 polymer ?
#
loop_
_entity_poly.entity_id
_entity_poly.type
_entity_poly.pdbx_seq_one_letter_code
_entity_poly.pdbx_strand_id
1 'polypeptide(L)'
;MKTFTLSCLVAAASIQAVLAQVLIAPETDMNSTVVPDETTNSTTTTASLTATTPTILNSVQVLVDNNLEVGGANFPFVYLPEQRIALRGAASCGKLGELLYSAQSRSLPAVQKMLAQVAPNATEFWIDTGASDSNYLTNCDTLVMNKGQATVKTGGSCLRLLPSLCSNVNTSGKVTVQTSLGRVTGARDAMGFRFQGIRYAQAPVGNLRFAAPVPVTAKWLSAVDATTPGNKCPQLGDIPGGNEDCLFLNVFTPVLNAEDKNLLPVMFYLHGGSFTTGTGSDPAFNPANMASRGQVVVVSINYRLGLLGFLERVDAGISRSTLPGNQGVHDMLVALKWVQDHIASFGGDKSKVTIFGESAGGHAVRTLLSMPAATKGLFRAAISQSDPIDLPFNDVKTASTVVSGGAMTLLKCADLACMRSKSVADLLDAQNTIVSQAIAHAPEESFLELIKPSIDGILIFNNFDQLIAGKNGGFQQVPLMIGTMKNEANGFLPSLGQSTPMPPLVMGTTLATILGYQRSLVTIMYNMYPIDSSNPDGTREAEGFFASDYLWLCPTQFIAKAYAATNTPIYQYQFQRGYNPNRPAGDICATHVCHGDDVALVFASPSLMNNATAYPWTAEDANLSRTVMDRWTAFAVSGGNPNPAGDSNPAWPQYDGKTQSIYMFDTTNSVSTGGIRPQFCGFMDQAIHYDFQL
;
A
#
# COMPACT_ATOMS: atom_id res chain seq x y z
N MET A 1 32.82 36.88 7.07
CA MET A 1 31.39 36.63 7.36
C MET A 1 30.41 37.46 6.55
N LYS A 2 30.61 38.77 6.28
CA LYS A 2 29.71 39.56 5.40
C LYS A 2 29.99 39.48 3.89
N THR A 3 31.19 39.07 3.48
CA THR A 3 31.58 38.91 2.08
C THR A 3 31.22 37.55 1.48
N PHE A 4 30.98 36.53 2.32
CA PHE A 4 30.61 35.17 1.89
C PHE A 4 29.12 35.01 1.59
N THR A 5 28.26 35.78 2.27
CA THR A 5 26.81 35.85 2.01
C THR A 5 26.53 36.38 0.60
N LEU A 6 27.37 37.29 0.10
CA LEU A 6 27.23 37.86 -1.24
C LEU A 6 27.59 36.85 -2.35
N SER A 7 28.55 35.95 -2.12
CA SER A 7 28.97 34.95 -3.11
C SER A 7 27.95 33.81 -3.27
N CYS A 8 27.27 33.40 -2.20
CA CYS A 8 26.15 32.44 -2.26
C CYS A 8 24.90 33.05 -2.92
N LEU A 9 24.61 34.33 -2.67
CA LEU A 9 23.52 35.05 -3.34
C LEU A 9 23.78 35.23 -4.85
N VAL A 10 25.03 35.44 -5.25
CA VAL A 10 25.41 35.56 -6.68
C VAL A 10 25.31 34.22 -7.39
N ALA A 11 25.64 33.09 -6.74
CA ALA A 11 25.46 31.75 -7.30
C ALA A 11 23.98 31.37 -7.47
N ALA A 12 23.12 31.72 -6.51
CA ALA A 12 21.67 31.54 -6.60
C ALA A 12 21.02 32.43 -7.69
N ALA A 13 21.49 33.67 -7.85
CA ALA A 13 21.04 34.58 -8.90
C ALA A 13 21.47 34.14 -10.32
N SER A 14 22.62 33.45 -10.43
CA SER A 14 23.12 32.90 -11.70
C SER A 14 22.24 31.77 -12.23
N ILE A 15 21.63 30.99 -11.32
CA ILE A 15 20.69 29.90 -11.65
C ILE A 15 19.32 30.49 -12.06
N GLN A 16 18.89 31.59 -11.41
CA GLN A 16 17.69 32.34 -11.82
C GLN A 16 17.78 32.90 -13.24
N ALA A 17 18.96 33.35 -13.69
CA ALA A 17 19.14 33.90 -15.04
C ALA A 17 19.02 32.85 -16.15
N VAL A 18 19.38 31.59 -15.86
CA VAL A 18 19.24 30.47 -16.81
C VAL A 18 17.79 29.97 -16.87
N LEU A 19 17.06 29.98 -15.75
CA LEU A 19 15.62 29.65 -15.72
C LEU A 19 14.72 30.75 -16.33
N ALA A 20 15.11 32.03 -16.25
CA ALA A 20 14.34 33.13 -16.85
C ALA A 20 14.49 33.24 -18.37
N GLN A 21 15.56 32.70 -18.97
CA GLN A 21 15.79 32.73 -20.42
C GLN A 21 15.10 31.58 -21.19
N VAL A 22 14.53 30.59 -20.50
CA VAL A 22 13.72 29.52 -21.12
C VAL A 22 12.23 29.91 -21.23
N LEU A 23 11.82 31.04 -20.64
CA LEU A 23 10.42 31.48 -20.58
C LEU A 23 10.03 32.59 -21.58
N ILE A 24 10.84 32.87 -22.61
CA ILE A 24 10.45 33.85 -23.66
C ILE A 24 10.88 33.37 -25.05
N ALA A 25 10.01 32.62 -25.73
CA ALA A 25 9.84 32.60 -27.19
C ALA A 25 8.49 31.94 -27.56
N PRO A 26 7.82 32.37 -28.65
CA PRO A 26 6.36 32.47 -28.72
C PRO A 26 5.64 31.22 -29.23
N GLU A 27 4.35 31.17 -28.92
CA GLU A 27 3.32 30.33 -29.56
C GLU A 27 3.47 30.32 -31.09
N THR A 28 3.52 29.11 -31.66
CA THR A 28 3.10 28.89 -33.05
C THR A 28 2.26 27.62 -33.12
N ASP A 29 1.03 27.80 -33.57
CA ASP A 29 0.01 26.80 -33.88
C ASP A 29 0.56 25.54 -34.57
N MET A 30 0.19 24.37 -34.04
CA MET A 30 0.00 23.18 -34.87
C MET A 30 -1.25 22.42 -34.42
N ASN A 31 -2.34 22.79 -35.10
CA ASN A 31 -3.44 21.96 -35.58
C ASN A 31 -3.75 20.66 -34.81
N SER A 32 -4.93 20.67 -34.19
CA SER A 32 -5.75 19.50 -33.94
C SER A 32 -6.01 18.71 -35.24
N THR A 33 -5.30 17.61 -35.43
CA THR A 33 -5.75 16.52 -36.30
C THR A 33 -6.41 15.46 -35.44
N VAL A 34 -7.73 15.61 -35.31
CA VAL A 34 -8.65 14.51 -35.08
C VAL A 34 -8.39 13.47 -36.18
N VAL A 35 -7.96 12.28 -35.81
CA VAL A 35 -7.89 11.13 -36.72
C VAL A 35 -8.98 10.13 -36.30
N PRO A 36 -9.74 9.58 -37.26
CA PRO A 36 -11.10 9.12 -37.06
C PRO A 36 -11.19 7.67 -36.58
N ASP A 37 -12.35 7.41 -35.99
CA ASP A 37 -12.97 6.11 -35.74
C ASP A 37 -12.82 5.17 -36.95
N GLU A 38 -11.93 4.18 -36.85
CA GLU A 38 -11.85 3.08 -37.81
C GLU A 38 -12.78 1.95 -37.39
N THR A 39 -13.97 1.99 -37.99
CA THR A 39 -14.89 0.86 -38.12
C THR A 39 -14.18 -0.32 -38.80
N THR A 40 -13.88 -1.37 -38.04
CA THR A 40 -13.60 -2.70 -38.61
C THR A 40 -14.67 -3.68 -38.15
N ASN A 41 -15.44 -4.15 -39.13
CA ASN A 41 -16.43 -5.22 -39.01
C ASN A 41 -15.79 -6.47 -38.39
N SER A 42 -16.13 -6.76 -37.14
CA SER A 42 -16.19 -8.14 -36.66
C SER A 42 -17.60 -8.38 -36.11
N THR A 43 -18.35 -9.25 -36.78
CA THR A 43 -19.59 -9.80 -36.26
C THR A 43 -19.25 -10.70 -35.08
N THR A 44 -19.11 -10.10 -33.91
CA THR A 44 -19.23 -10.79 -32.63
C THR A 44 -20.58 -10.41 -32.03
N THR A 45 -21.41 -11.42 -31.85
CA THR A 45 -22.71 -11.33 -31.19
C THR A 45 -22.53 -10.71 -29.80
N THR A 46 -22.88 -9.44 -29.68
CA THR A 46 -23.02 -8.72 -28.41
C THR A 46 -24.21 -9.30 -27.66
N ALA A 47 -23.95 -10.37 -26.89
CA ALA A 47 -24.83 -10.73 -25.80
C ALA A 47 -24.78 -9.58 -24.78
N SER A 48 -25.84 -8.78 -24.78
CA SER A 48 -26.16 -7.80 -23.75
C SER A 48 -25.94 -8.42 -22.36
N LEU A 49 -24.89 -7.97 -21.68
CA LEU A 49 -24.57 -8.32 -20.29
C LEU A 49 -25.62 -7.68 -19.38
N THR A 50 -26.73 -8.38 -19.19
CA THR A 50 -27.71 -8.04 -18.16
C THR A 50 -27.06 -8.29 -16.79
N ALA A 51 -26.80 -7.21 -16.06
CA ALA A 51 -26.30 -7.26 -14.69
C ALA A 51 -27.23 -8.15 -13.85
N THR A 52 -26.66 -9.22 -13.28
CA THR A 52 -27.39 -10.13 -12.40
C THR A 52 -27.89 -9.38 -11.17
N THR A 53 -29.12 -9.69 -10.73
CA THR A 53 -29.70 -9.14 -9.50
C THR A 53 -28.79 -9.45 -8.31
N PRO A 54 -28.52 -8.49 -7.39
CA PRO A 54 -27.63 -8.75 -6.27
C PRO A 54 -28.13 -9.88 -5.37
N THR A 55 -27.32 -10.90 -5.19
CA THR A 55 -27.64 -12.04 -4.31
C THR A 55 -27.16 -11.76 -2.88
N ILE A 56 -28.03 -12.04 -1.90
CA ILE A 56 -27.64 -12.13 -0.48
C ILE A 56 -27.19 -13.57 -0.22
N LEU A 57 -25.99 -13.73 0.31
CA LEU A 57 -25.36 -15.04 0.50
C LEU A 57 -25.04 -15.28 1.98
N ASN A 58 -25.24 -16.49 2.48
CA ASN A 58 -24.75 -16.92 3.79
C ASN A 58 -23.47 -17.73 3.57
N SER A 59 -22.38 -17.38 4.26
CA SER A 59 -21.07 -18.08 4.26
C SER A 59 -20.62 -18.61 2.90
N VAL A 60 -19.90 -17.81 2.11
CA VAL A 60 -19.41 -18.21 0.77
C VAL A 60 -17.94 -17.87 0.63
N GLN A 61 -17.16 -18.79 0.08
CA GLN A 61 -15.74 -18.58 -0.19
C GLN A 61 -15.40 -18.90 -1.65
N VAL A 62 -14.70 -17.98 -2.31
CA VAL A 62 -14.11 -18.22 -3.63
C VAL A 62 -12.69 -18.75 -3.42
N LEU A 63 -12.34 -19.79 -4.16
CA LEU A 63 -11.03 -20.45 -4.08
C LEU A 63 -10.43 -20.54 -5.47
N VAL A 64 -9.16 -20.17 -5.58
CA VAL A 64 -8.38 -20.18 -6.81
C VAL A 64 -6.99 -20.74 -6.51
N ASP A 65 -6.48 -21.64 -7.35
CA ASP A 65 -5.06 -22.01 -7.31
C ASP A 65 -4.25 -20.88 -7.92
N ASN A 66 -4.07 -19.83 -7.12
CA ASN A 66 -3.46 -18.60 -7.57
C ASN A 66 -1.93 -18.71 -7.51
N ASN A 67 -1.33 -19.12 -8.63
CA ASN A 67 0.12 -19.31 -8.75
C ASN A 67 0.87 -18.08 -9.30
N LEU A 68 0.18 -16.97 -9.60
CA LEU A 68 0.75 -15.72 -10.15
C LEU A 68 1.45 -15.88 -11.50
N GLU A 69 1.12 -16.92 -12.28
CA GLU A 69 1.63 -17.09 -13.64
C GLU A 69 0.72 -16.41 -14.66
N VAL A 70 1.32 -15.66 -15.59
CA VAL A 70 0.58 -15.01 -16.69
C VAL A 70 0.05 -16.09 -17.65
N GLY A 71 -1.28 -16.12 -17.86
CA GLY A 71 -1.93 -17.10 -18.72
C GLY A 71 -2.06 -18.51 -18.13
N GLY A 72 -1.72 -18.70 -16.84
CA GLY A 72 -1.94 -19.96 -16.14
C GLY A 72 -3.43 -20.33 -16.08
N ALA A 73 -3.74 -21.62 -16.11
CA ALA A 73 -5.09 -22.11 -15.95
C ALA A 73 -5.56 -21.91 -14.50
N ASN A 74 -6.10 -20.74 -14.18
CA ASN A 74 -6.78 -20.51 -12.92
C ASN A 74 -8.02 -21.41 -12.88
N PHE A 75 -8.10 -22.28 -11.87
CA PHE A 75 -9.24 -23.17 -11.67
C PHE A 75 -10.08 -22.70 -10.49
N PRO A 76 -10.85 -21.60 -10.65
CA PRO A 76 -11.64 -21.10 -9.56
C PRO A 76 -12.85 -22.02 -9.29
N PHE A 77 -13.22 -22.16 -8.02
CA PHE A 77 -14.47 -22.76 -7.61
C PHE A 77 -15.03 -22.03 -6.38
N VAL A 78 -16.29 -22.28 -6.06
CA VAL A 78 -16.92 -21.68 -4.88
C VAL A 78 -17.20 -22.76 -3.85
N TYR A 79 -16.78 -22.50 -2.62
CA TYR A 79 -17.05 -23.32 -1.46
C TYR A 79 -18.20 -22.75 -0.64
N LEU A 80 -19.21 -23.58 -0.39
CA LEU A 80 -20.35 -23.30 0.47
C LEU A 80 -20.24 -24.16 1.75
N PRO A 81 -19.69 -23.63 2.86
CA PRO A 81 -19.49 -24.37 4.11
C PRO A 81 -20.76 -24.85 4.80
N GLU A 82 -21.86 -24.10 4.72
CA GLU A 82 -23.11 -24.46 5.41
C GLU A 82 -23.70 -25.76 4.82
N GLN A 83 -23.80 -26.76 5.70
CA GLN A 83 -24.22 -28.11 5.36
C GLN A 83 -25.71 -28.17 5.01
N ARG A 84 -26.02 -28.78 3.88
CA ARG A 84 -27.40 -28.89 3.38
C ARG A 84 -27.57 -30.17 2.57
N ILE A 85 -28.82 -30.53 2.27
CA ILE A 85 -29.11 -31.63 1.34
C ILE A 85 -28.73 -31.26 -0.09
N ALA A 86 -28.47 -32.24 -0.95
CA ALA A 86 -27.93 -32.03 -2.30
C ALA A 86 -28.74 -31.02 -3.13
N LEU A 87 -30.07 -31.14 -3.13
CA LEU A 87 -30.97 -30.23 -3.86
C LEU A 87 -30.84 -28.78 -3.40
N ARG A 88 -30.69 -28.55 -2.08
CA ARG A 88 -30.47 -27.22 -1.52
C ARG A 88 -29.06 -26.72 -1.83
N GLY A 89 -28.07 -27.62 -1.93
CA GLY A 89 -26.72 -27.36 -2.44
C GLY A 89 -26.76 -26.76 -3.83
N ALA A 90 -27.33 -27.50 -4.78
CA ALA A 90 -27.50 -27.08 -6.17
C ALA A 90 -28.26 -25.75 -6.29
N ALA A 91 -29.37 -25.59 -5.56
CA ALA A 91 -30.13 -24.33 -5.56
C ALA A 91 -29.32 -23.14 -5.02
N SER A 92 -28.39 -23.38 -4.09
CA SER A 92 -27.52 -22.33 -3.53
C SER A 92 -26.43 -21.91 -4.52
N CYS A 93 -25.83 -22.87 -5.24
CA CYS A 93 -24.97 -22.57 -6.39
C CYS A 93 -25.76 -21.80 -7.46
N GLY A 94 -26.99 -22.19 -7.76
CA GLY A 94 -27.83 -21.50 -8.75
C GLY A 94 -28.11 -20.03 -8.41
N LYS A 95 -28.23 -19.68 -7.12
CA LYS A 95 -28.36 -18.27 -6.68
C LYS A 95 -27.10 -17.44 -6.95
N LEU A 96 -25.94 -18.07 -7.10
CA LEU A 96 -24.68 -17.44 -7.51
C LEU A 96 -24.54 -17.37 -9.04
N GLY A 97 -25.51 -17.91 -9.79
CA GLY A 97 -25.35 -18.15 -11.21
C GLY A 97 -24.36 -19.27 -11.53
N GLU A 98 -24.14 -20.19 -10.59
CA GLU A 98 -23.21 -21.31 -10.69
C GLU A 98 -23.93 -22.66 -10.72
N LEU A 99 -23.22 -23.69 -11.18
CA LEU A 99 -23.65 -25.08 -11.07
C LEU A 99 -22.88 -25.77 -9.93
N LEU A 100 -23.32 -26.97 -9.52
CA LEU A 100 -22.45 -27.80 -8.69
C LEU A 100 -21.16 -28.12 -9.47
N TYR A 101 -20.04 -28.22 -8.75
CA TYR A 101 -18.75 -28.54 -9.34
C TYR A 101 -18.81 -29.93 -9.99
N SER A 102 -18.42 -30.05 -11.26
CA SER A 102 -18.32 -31.35 -11.94
C SER A 102 -16.91 -31.89 -11.86
N ALA A 103 -16.74 -33.12 -11.38
CA ALA A 103 -15.43 -33.79 -11.32
C ALA A 103 -14.81 -34.07 -12.71
N GLN A 104 -15.62 -34.02 -13.78
CA GLN A 104 -15.16 -34.14 -15.16
C GLN A 104 -14.57 -32.82 -15.68
N SER A 105 -14.84 -31.70 -15.01
CA SER A 105 -14.69 -30.35 -15.57
C SER A 105 -13.37 -29.64 -15.28
N ARG A 106 -12.41 -30.22 -14.55
CA ARG A 106 -11.18 -29.52 -14.11
C ARG A 106 -10.17 -30.43 -13.38
N SER A 107 -8.97 -29.91 -13.12
CA SER A 107 -7.89 -30.57 -12.35
C SER A 107 -8.30 -30.86 -10.90
N LEU A 108 -8.69 -32.10 -10.62
CA LEU A 108 -8.98 -32.61 -9.26
C LEU A 108 -7.83 -32.34 -8.25
N PRO A 109 -6.54 -32.42 -8.63
CA PRO A 109 -5.42 -32.04 -7.76
C PRO A 109 -5.46 -30.59 -7.26
N ALA A 110 -5.88 -29.63 -8.09
CA ALA A 110 -5.95 -28.22 -7.68
C ALA A 110 -7.04 -28.02 -6.61
N VAL A 111 -8.21 -28.62 -6.83
CA VAL A 111 -9.33 -28.60 -5.86
C VAL A 111 -8.92 -29.25 -4.55
N GLN A 112 -8.25 -30.39 -4.60
CA GLN A 112 -7.72 -31.09 -3.43
C GLN A 112 -6.79 -30.20 -2.59
N LYS A 113 -5.81 -29.53 -3.23
CA LYS A 113 -4.87 -28.62 -2.58
C LYS A 113 -5.60 -27.48 -1.86
N MET A 114 -6.56 -26.84 -2.53
CA MET A 114 -7.32 -25.74 -1.96
C MET A 114 -8.23 -26.17 -0.81
N LEU A 115 -8.94 -27.31 -0.94
CA LEU A 115 -9.81 -27.82 0.12
C LEU A 115 -9.06 -28.23 1.38
N ALA A 116 -7.84 -28.76 1.23
CA ALA A 116 -6.99 -29.08 2.37
C ALA A 116 -6.67 -27.85 3.24
N GLN A 117 -6.63 -26.66 2.64
CA GLN A 117 -6.35 -25.41 3.36
C GLN A 117 -7.60 -24.84 4.04
N VAL A 118 -8.75 -24.88 3.36
CA VAL A 118 -9.95 -24.13 3.80
C VAL A 118 -10.99 -24.97 4.52
N ALA A 119 -10.95 -26.28 4.33
CA ALA A 119 -11.88 -27.21 4.92
C ALA A 119 -11.16 -28.46 5.45
N PRO A 120 -10.09 -28.30 6.27
CA PRO A 120 -9.28 -29.43 6.73
C PRO A 120 -10.08 -30.47 7.55
N ASN A 121 -11.21 -30.05 8.13
CA ASN A 121 -12.09 -30.89 8.93
C ASN A 121 -13.29 -31.46 8.15
N ALA A 122 -13.58 -30.94 6.95
CA ALA A 122 -14.68 -31.43 6.13
C ALA A 122 -14.15 -32.54 5.20
N THR A 123 -14.75 -33.71 5.29
CA THR A 123 -14.28 -34.90 4.57
C THR A 123 -15.12 -35.23 3.34
N GLU A 124 -16.24 -34.55 3.11
CA GLU A 124 -17.15 -34.88 2.01
C GLU A 124 -18.00 -33.69 1.57
N PHE A 125 -18.18 -33.51 0.26
CA PHE A 125 -18.82 -32.34 -0.34
C PHE A 125 -19.79 -32.75 -1.46
N TRP A 126 -20.89 -32.02 -1.61
CA TRP A 126 -21.77 -32.15 -2.77
C TRP A 126 -21.08 -31.64 -4.04
N ILE A 127 -21.16 -32.44 -5.10
CA ILE A 127 -20.71 -32.15 -6.46
C ILE A 127 -21.81 -32.53 -7.45
N ASP A 128 -21.65 -32.12 -8.71
CA ASP A 128 -22.59 -32.45 -9.78
C ASP A 128 -22.66 -33.97 -9.96
N THR A 129 -23.89 -34.49 -10.05
CA THR A 129 -24.20 -35.91 -10.02
C THR A 129 -24.08 -36.57 -11.39
N GLY A 130 -23.83 -35.80 -12.46
CA GLY A 130 -23.72 -36.29 -13.84
C GLY A 130 -24.95 -37.01 -14.40
N ALA A 131 -25.97 -37.25 -13.57
CA ALA A 131 -27.17 -37.98 -13.87
C ALA A 131 -28.22 -37.05 -14.49
N SER A 132 -28.63 -37.37 -15.72
CA SER A 132 -29.76 -36.74 -16.42
C SER A 132 -31.13 -37.12 -15.85
N ASP A 133 -31.17 -37.93 -14.77
CA ASP A 133 -32.39 -38.60 -14.32
C ASP A 133 -33.02 -37.97 -13.07
N SER A 134 -34.33 -37.78 -13.21
CA SER A 134 -35.32 -37.13 -12.34
C SER A 134 -35.48 -37.64 -10.89
N ASN A 135 -34.57 -38.49 -10.37
CA ASN A 135 -34.68 -39.06 -9.02
C ASN A 135 -33.77 -38.35 -7.99
N TYR A 136 -34.12 -37.11 -7.63
CA TYR A 136 -33.40 -36.29 -6.63
C TYR A 136 -33.39 -36.83 -5.18
N LEU A 137 -33.93 -38.03 -4.93
CA LEU A 137 -34.02 -38.65 -3.61
C LEU A 137 -32.92 -39.70 -3.35
N THR A 138 -32.36 -40.28 -4.40
CA THR A 138 -31.36 -41.36 -4.33
C THR A 138 -30.45 -41.25 -5.54
N ASN A 139 -29.12 -41.44 -5.36
CA ASN A 139 -28.09 -41.38 -6.41
C ASN A 139 -27.38 -40.00 -6.55
N CYS A 140 -26.95 -39.41 -5.43
CA CYS A 140 -26.13 -38.19 -5.43
C CYS A 140 -24.64 -38.49 -5.28
N ASP A 141 -23.82 -37.78 -6.07
CA ASP A 141 -22.37 -37.86 -6.05
C ASP A 141 -21.76 -36.88 -5.04
N THR A 142 -20.63 -37.29 -4.50
CA THR A 142 -19.88 -36.52 -3.50
C THR A 142 -18.40 -36.57 -3.81
N LEU A 143 -17.70 -35.50 -3.46
CA LEU A 143 -16.25 -35.48 -3.40
C LEU A 143 -15.82 -35.81 -1.97
N VAL A 144 -15.10 -36.90 -1.78
CA VAL A 144 -14.58 -37.33 -0.47
C VAL A 144 -13.10 -36.98 -0.38
N MET A 145 -12.73 -36.28 0.70
CA MET A 145 -11.36 -35.96 1.08
C MET A 145 -10.87 -36.94 2.15
N ASN A 146 -9.93 -37.81 1.78
CA ASN A 146 -9.32 -38.79 2.69
C ASN A 146 -7.79 -38.65 2.70
N LYS A 147 -7.20 -38.36 3.86
CA LYS A 147 -5.74 -38.18 4.02
C LYS A 147 -5.13 -37.24 2.97
N GLY A 148 -5.85 -36.17 2.65
CA GLY A 148 -5.43 -35.19 1.66
C GLY A 148 -5.63 -35.61 0.21
N GLN A 149 -6.25 -36.75 -0.11
CA GLN A 149 -6.62 -37.17 -1.46
C GLN A 149 -8.12 -36.99 -1.73
N ALA A 150 -8.44 -36.46 -2.92
CA ALA A 150 -9.80 -36.26 -3.39
C ALA A 150 -10.28 -37.45 -4.22
N THR A 151 -11.43 -38.05 -3.86
CA THR A 151 -12.04 -39.17 -4.59
C THR A 151 -13.52 -38.93 -4.81
N VAL A 152 -14.03 -39.25 -6.00
CA VAL A 152 -15.47 -39.17 -6.29
C VAL A 152 -16.16 -40.42 -5.78
N LYS A 153 -17.20 -40.24 -4.98
CA LYS A 153 -18.08 -41.31 -4.52
C LYS A 153 -19.46 -41.10 -5.14
N THR A 154 -19.89 -42.08 -5.92
CA THR A 154 -21.16 -42.04 -6.64
C THR A 154 -22.27 -42.80 -5.90
N GLY A 155 -23.52 -42.46 -6.20
CA GLY A 155 -24.67 -43.27 -5.77
C GLY A 155 -25.07 -43.17 -4.29
N GLY A 156 -24.74 -42.06 -3.63
CA GLY A 156 -25.10 -41.82 -2.23
C GLY A 156 -26.54 -41.35 -2.00
N SER A 157 -26.98 -41.34 -0.74
CA SER A 157 -28.24 -40.71 -0.32
C SER A 157 -28.15 -39.20 -0.41
N CYS A 158 -29.08 -38.57 -1.13
CA CYS A 158 -29.16 -37.11 -1.33
C CYS A 158 -29.61 -36.32 -0.08
N LEU A 159 -30.06 -37.01 0.98
CA LEU A 159 -30.62 -36.42 2.19
C LEU A 159 -29.57 -36.12 3.27
N ARG A 160 -28.28 -36.40 3.01
CA ARG A 160 -27.20 -36.07 3.93
C ARG A 160 -26.98 -34.56 4.00
N LEU A 161 -26.53 -34.07 5.14
CA LEU A 161 -26.15 -32.66 5.29
C LEU A 161 -24.64 -32.55 5.04
N LEU A 162 -24.27 -31.98 3.89
CA LEU A 162 -22.87 -31.80 3.49
C LEU A 162 -22.66 -30.37 2.95
N PRO A 163 -21.44 -29.82 3.07
CA PRO A 163 -21.07 -28.61 2.35
C PRO A 163 -21.15 -28.84 0.83
N SER A 164 -21.21 -27.77 0.04
CA SER A 164 -21.30 -27.86 -1.43
C SER A 164 -20.12 -27.20 -2.11
N LEU A 165 -19.69 -27.77 -3.23
CA LEU A 165 -18.76 -27.15 -4.17
C LEU A 165 -19.53 -26.72 -5.40
N CYS A 166 -19.40 -25.45 -5.77
CA CYS A 166 -19.94 -24.92 -7.00
C CYS A 166 -18.81 -24.68 -8.00
N SER A 167 -19.15 -24.68 -9.28
CA SER A 167 -18.31 -24.06 -10.29
C SER A 167 -18.10 -22.56 -9.99
N ASN A 168 -17.10 -21.96 -10.65
CA ASN A 168 -16.97 -20.50 -10.73
C ASN A 168 -16.88 -20.10 -12.21
N VAL A 169 -18.00 -20.25 -12.93
CA VAL A 169 -18.15 -19.90 -14.34
C VAL A 169 -18.75 -18.51 -14.52
N ASN A 170 -19.51 -18.00 -13.53
CA ASN A 170 -20.09 -16.67 -13.58
C ASN A 170 -19.27 -15.67 -12.73
N THR A 171 -18.34 -15.00 -13.40
CA THR A 171 -17.38 -14.05 -12.80
C THR A 171 -17.78 -12.58 -12.98
N SER A 172 -19.04 -12.31 -13.32
CA SER A 172 -19.59 -10.95 -13.51
C SER A 172 -20.74 -10.63 -12.55
N GLY A 173 -20.80 -11.35 -11.42
CA GLY A 173 -21.89 -11.25 -10.45
C GLY A 173 -21.84 -10.01 -9.57
N LYS A 174 -23.00 -9.46 -9.22
CA LYS A 174 -23.16 -8.52 -8.10
C LYS A 174 -23.51 -9.28 -6.82
N VAL A 175 -22.93 -8.87 -5.69
CA VAL A 175 -23.19 -9.48 -4.39
C VAL A 175 -23.54 -8.42 -3.37
N THR A 176 -24.48 -8.69 -2.47
CA THR A 176 -24.80 -7.75 -1.37
C THR A 176 -24.48 -8.35 -0.02
N VAL A 177 -23.76 -7.59 0.80
CA VAL A 177 -23.54 -7.87 2.22
C VAL A 177 -24.38 -6.95 3.09
N GLN A 178 -24.77 -7.44 4.27
CA GLN A 178 -25.45 -6.66 5.28
C GLN A 178 -24.43 -6.21 6.34
N THR A 179 -24.24 -4.90 6.47
CA THR A 179 -23.45 -4.30 7.55
C THR A 179 -24.36 -3.67 8.60
N SER A 180 -23.77 -3.21 9.71
CA SER A 180 -24.50 -2.42 10.71
C SER A 180 -24.93 -1.04 10.20
N LEU A 181 -24.29 -0.52 9.15
CA LEU A 181 -24.69 0.72 8.46
C LEU A 181 -25.72 0.49 7.36
N GLY A 182 -25.87 -0.73 6.84
CA GLY A 182 -26.87 -1.02 5.81
C GLY A 182 -26.36 -2.03 4.79
N ARG A 183 -27.05 -2.09 3.64
CA ARG A 183 -26.69 -3.02 2.56
C ARG A 183 -25.59 -2.42 1.71
N VAL A 184 -24.56 -3.20 1.39
CA VAL A 184 -23.48 -2.82 0.47
C VAL A 184 -23.40 -3.83 -0.66
N THR A 185 -23.52 -3.36 -1.89
CA THR A 185 -23.45 -4.19 -3.10
C THR A 185 -22.07 -4.04 -3.73
N GLY A 186 -21.31 -5.13 -3.80
CA GLY A 186 -20.01 -5.20 -4.46
C GLY A 186 -20.05 -6.06 -5.73
N ALA A 187 -18.88 -6.26 -6.31
CA ALA A 187 -18.65 -7.13 -7.45
C ALA A 187 -17.99 -8.45 -7.02
N ARG A 188 -18.23 -9.50 -7.80
CA ARG A 188 -17.60 -10.82 -7.68
C ARG A 188 -16.93 -11.16 -9.00
N ASP A 189 -15.71 -11.67 -8.93
CA ASP A 189 -14.97 -12.19 -10.08
C ASP A 189 -14.37 -13.58 -9.80
N ALA A 190 -13.42 -14.01 -10.65
CA ALA A 190 -12.76 -15.30 -10.50
C ALA A 190 -11.93 -15.38 -9.21
N MET A 191 -11.36 -14.27 -8.74
CA MET A 191 -10.43 -14.20 -7.60
C MET A 191 -11.17 -14.04 -6.27
N GLY A 192 -12.33 -13.40 -6.25
CA GLY A 192 -13.11 -13.24 -5.03
C GLY A 192 -14.16 -12.14 -5.13
N PHE A 193 -14.30 -11.40 -4.03
CA PHE A 193 -15.27 -10.32 -3.88
C PHE A 193 -14.55 -9.00 -3.65
N ARG A 194 -15.09 -7.93 -4.22
CA ARG A 194 -14.58 -6.56 -4.06
C ARG A 194 -15.73 -5.59 -3.81
N PHE A 195 -15.52 -4.72 -2.83
CA PHE A 195 -16.43 -3.64 -2.47
C PHE A 195 -15.61 -2.35 -2.46
N GLN A 196 -15.76 -1.56 -3.50
CA GLN A 196 -14.93 -0.40 -3.76
C GLN A 196 -15.73 0.88 -3.57
N GLY A 197 -15.11 1.93 -3.05
CA GLY A 197 -15.79 3.22 -2.85
C GLY A 197 -16.78 3.25 -1.68
N ILE A 198 -16.54 2.47 -0.60
CA ILE A 198 -17.36 2.57 0.62
C ILE A 198 -16.94 3.81 1.40
N ARG A 199 -17.88 4.72 1.65
CA ARG A 199 -17.63 5.94 2.43
C ARG A 199 -17.47 5.62 3.92
N TYR A 200 -16.33 5.99 4.51
CA TYR A 200 -16.10 5.85 5.96
C TYR A 200 -16.29 7.15 6.75
N ALA A 201 -16.22 8.31 6.07
CA ALA A 201 -16.44 9.63 6.67
C ALA A 201 -17.23 10.56 5.72
N GLN A 202 -17.90 11.57 6.29
CA GLN A 202 -18.58 12.61 5.51
C GLN A 202 -17.60 13.32 4.58
N ALA A 203 -18.09 13.80 3.43
CA ALA A 203 -17.29 14.55 2.48
C ALA A 203 -16.67 15.80 3.17
N PRO A 204 -15.34 15.95 3.18
CA PRO A 204 -14.64 17.05 3.86
C PRO A 204 -14.69 18.36 3.05
N VAL A 205 -15.88 18.77 2.62
CA VAL A 205 -16.12 19.96 1.79
C VAL A 205 -16.72 21.12 2.58
N GLY A 206 -16.63 22.33 2.05
CA GLY A 206 -17.18 23.54 2.67
C GLY A 206 -16.62 23.75 4.09
N ASN A 207 -17.49 23.77 5.09
CA ASN A 207 -17.08 23.94 6.49
C ASN A 207 -16.30 22.74 7.05
N LEU A 208 -16.44 21.54 6.45
CA LEU A 208 -15.66 20.37 6.82
C LEU A 208 -14.27 20.35 6.17
N ARG A 209 -14.00 21.24 5.22
CA ARG A 209 -12.65 21.41 4.69
C ARG A 209 -11.70 21.82 5.82
N PHE A 210 -10.57 21.12 5.90
CA PHE A 210 -9.55 21.20 6.96
C PHE A 210 -10.02 20.80 8.38
N ALA A 211 -11.29 20.44 8.58
CA ALA A 211 -11.77 19.97 9.87
C ALA A 211 -11.38 18.50 10.10
N ALA A 212 -11.54 18.01 11.34
CA ALA A 212 -11.47 16.59 11.62
C ALA A 212 -12.54 15.83 10.79
N PRO A 213 -12.25 14.62 10.29
CA PRO A 213 -13.24 13.82 9.58
C PRO A 213 -14.41 13.47 10.50
N VAL A 214 -15.63 13.54 9.96
CA VAL A 214 -16.84 13.12 10.66
C VAL A 214 -17.19 11.70 10.24
N PRO A 215 -17.08 10.68 11.12
CA PRO A 215 -17.37 9.30 10.76
C PRO A 215 -18.81 9.11 10.26
N VAL A 216 -19.01 8.19 9.31
CA VAL A 216 -20.36 7.75 8.94
C VAL A 216 -20.90 6.80 10.01
N THR A 217 -21.84 7.27 10.83
CA THR A 217 -22.49 6.48 11.90
C THR A 217 -23.96 6.20 11.63
N ALA A 218 -24.60 6.99 10.76
CA ALA A 218 -25.99 6.80 10.40
C ALA A 218 -26.16 5.64 9.42
N LYS A 219 -27.24 4.87 9.59
CA LYS A 219 -27.60 3.81 8.64
C LYS A 219 -27.98 4.40 7.29
N TRP A 220 -27.52 3.78 6.21
CA TRP A 220 -27.95 4.08 4.85
C TRP A 220 -29.40 3.64 4.64
N LEU A 221 -30.21 4.54 4.09
CA LEU A 221 -31.62 4.27 3.76
C LEU A 221 -31.76 3.33 2.56
N SER A 222 -30.82 3.42 1.61
CA SER A 222 -30.73 2.58 0.43
C SER A 222 -29.44 1.77 0.44
N ALA A 223 -29.40 0.70 -0.36
CA ALA A 223 -28.16 -0.04 -0.56
C ALA A 223 -27.09 0.88 -1.19
N VAL A 224 -25.86 0.79 -0.68
CA VAL A 224 -24.68 1.44 -1.25
C VAL A 224 -24.19 0.60 -2.42
N ASP A 225 -24.01 1.23 -3.58
CA ASP A 225 -23.30 0.62 -4.71
C ASP A 225 -21.79 0.81 -4.50
N ALA A 226 -21.09 -0.29 -4.25
CA ALA A 226 -19.66 -0.39 -4.07
C ALA A 226 -19.02 -1.27 -5.17
N THR A 227 -19.57 -1.22 -6.39
CA THR A 227 -19.04 -1.99 -7.53
C THR A 227 -17.89 -1.29 -8.26
N THR A 228 -17.69 0.01 -8.01
CA THR A 228 -16.63 0.83 -8.61
C THR A 228 -15.87 1.64 -7.56
N PRO A 229 -14.59 1.98 -7.79
CA PRO A 229 -13.85 2.89 -6.92
C PRO A 229 -14.58 4.20 -6.63
N GLY A 230 -14.42 4.70 -5.40
CA GLY A 230 -14.79 6.07 -5.04
C GLY A 230 -13.79 7.10 -5.60
N ASN A 231 -14.10 8.39 -5.47
CA ASN A 231 -13.19 9.43 -5.93
C ASN A 231 -11.87 9.39 -5.15
N LYS A 232 -10.74 9.60 -5.85
CA LYS A 232 -9.44 9.91 -5.24
C LYS A 232 -9.41 11.34 -4.69
N CYS A 233 -8.54 11.59 -3.72
CA CYS A 233 -8.33 12.93 -3.18
C CYS A 233 -7.58 13.84 -4.18
N PRO A 234 -7.76 15.17 -4.13
CA PRO A 234 -7.15 16.07 -5.09
C PRO A 234 -5.62 16.11 -5.00
N GLN A 235 -4.96 16.08 -6.17
CA GLN A 235 -3.50 16.04 -6.28
C GLN A 235 -3.02 16.44 -7.69
N LEU A 236 -1.73 16.76 -7.83
CA LEU A 236 -1.06 17.10 -9.10
C LEU A 236 -0.09 16.01 -9.60
N GLY A 237 -0.01 14.87 -8.93
CA GLY A 237 0.94 13.78 -9.27
C GLY A 237 0.60 13.03 -10.55
N ASP A 238 1.22 11.85 -10.73
CA ASP A 238 1.10 11.00 -11.93
C ASP A 238 -0.34 10.71 -12.36
N ILE A 239 -1.26 10.70 -11.40
CA ILE A 239 -2.70 10.65 -11.65
C ILE A 239 -3.31 11.96 -11.16
N PRO A 240 -3.26 13.06 -11.94
CA PRO A 240 -3.69 14.38 -11.48
C PRO A 240 -5.22 14.49 -11.37
N GLY A 241 -5.69 15.52 -10.66
CA GLY A 241 -7.10 15.77 -10.38
C GLY A 241 -7.61 15.08 -9.12
N GLY A 242 -8.92 14.83 -9.04
CA GLY A 242 -9.57 14.25 -7.86
C GLY A 242 -10.73 15.09 -7.38
N ASN A 243 -11.32 14.71 -6.25
CA ASN A 243 -12.44 15.40 -5.63
C ASN A 243 -12.22 15.45 -4.11
N GLU A 244 -12.58 16.55 -3.45
CA GLU A 244 -12.50 16.60 -1.98
C GLU A 244 -13.43 15.62 -1.30
N ASP A 245 -14.55 15.28 -1.94
CA ASP A 245 -15.34 14.13 -1.55
C ASP A 245 -14.60 12.83 -1.92
N CYS A 246 -13.59 12.45 -1.11
CA CYS A 246 -12.70 11.31 -1.37
C CYS A 246 -12.51 10.32 -0.22
N LEU A 247 -13.16 10.51 0.94
CA LEU A 247 -12.98 9.65 2.13
C LEU A 247 -13.69 8.29 1.99
N PHE A 248 -13.13 7.48 1.09
CA PHE A 248 -13.59 6.15 0.72
C PHE A 248 -12.54 5.08 1.06
N LEU A 249 -13.01 3.87 1.31
CA LEU A 249 -12.21 2.66 1.42
C LEU A 249 -12.71 1.57 0.48
N ASN A 250 -11.84 0.60 0.24
CA ASN A 250 -12.12 -0.57 -0.56
C ASN A 250 -11.86 -1.82 0.28
N VAL A 251 -12.67 -2.85 0.08
CA VAL A 251 -12.52 -4.15 0.74
C VAL A 251 -12.44 -5.25 -0.32
N PHE A 252 -11.38 -6.04 -0.28
CA PHE A 252 -11.16 -7.21 -1.12
C PHE A 252 -11.10 -8.44 -0.22
N THR A 253 -11.88 -9.46 -0.55
CA THR A 253 -12.01 -10.64 0.29
C THR A 253 -12.30 -11.89 -0.54
N PRO A 254 -11.70 -13.05 -0.22
CA PRO A 254 -12.08 -14.32 -0.81
C PRO A 254 -13.34 -14.90 -0.16
N VAL A 255 -13.83 -14.34 0.97
CA VAL A 255 -14.93 -14.91 1.76
C VAL A 255 -15.99 -13.86 2.13
N LEU A 256 -17.25 -14.27 2.19
CA LEU A 256 -18.36 -13.46 2.67
C LEU A 256 -19.16 -14.18 3.74
N ASN A 257 -19.61 -13.42 4.74
CA ASN A 257 -20.45 -13.89 5.85
C ASN A 257 -19.91 -15.19 6.48
N ALA A 258 -18.59 -15.29 6.64
CA ALA A 258 -17.99 -16.44 7.32
C ALA A 258 -18.59 -16.57 8.72
N GLU A 259 -18.91 -17.79 9.17
CA GLU A 259 -19.26 -18.01 10.58
C GLU A 259 -18.16 -17.41 11.47
N ASP A 260 -18.49 -16.93 12.67
CA ASP A 260 -17.55 -16.23 13.56
C ASP A 260 -16.20 -16.96 13.78
N LYS A 261 -16.17 -18.28 13.54
CA LYS A 261 -14.98 -19.14 13.65
C LYS A 261 -14.04 -19.11 12.43
N ASN A 262 -14.47 -18.56 11.29
CA ASN A 262 -13.77 -18.61 10.00
C ASN A 262 -13.45 -17.21 9.45
N LEU A 263 -13.48 -16.17 10.29
CA LEU A 263 -13.07 -14.81 9.91
C LEU A 263 -11.56 -14.77 9.61
N LEU A 264 -11.19 -14.10 8.52
CA LEU A 264 -9.82 -14.02 8.03
C LEU A 264 -9.07 -12.81 8.62
N PRO A 265 -7.74 -12.88 8.79
CA PRO A 265 -6.93 -11.71 9.13
C PRO A 265 -7.16 -10.56 8.16
N VAL A 266 -7.05 -9.32 8.66
CA VAL A 266 -7.27 -8.10 7.88
C VAL A 266 -5.93 -7.41 7.65
N MET A 267 -5.56 -7.16 6.40
CA MET A 267 -4.43 -6.32 6.03
C MET A 267 -4.93 -4.95 5.60
N PHE A 268 -4.57 -3.91 6.35
CA PHE A 268 -5.02 -2.53 6.16
C PHE A 268 -3.92 -1.71 5.50
N TYR A 269 -4.11 -1.40 4.22
CA TYR A 269 -3.12 -0.75 3.37
C TYR A 269 -3.24 0.77 3.38
N LEU A 270 -2.09 1.42 3.58
CA LEU A 270 -1.87 2.86 3.49
C LEU A 270 -0.99 3.14 2.27
N HIS A 271 -1.52 3.85 1.28
CA HIS A 271 -0.75 4.16 0.06
C HIS A 271 0.35 5.20 0.32
N GLY A 272 1.42 5.13 -0.46
CA GLY A 272 2.49 6.13 -0.53
C GLY A 272 2.12 7.38 -1.34
N GLY A 273 3.14 8.14 -1.76
CA GLY A 273 2.98 9.38 -2.54
C GLY A 273 3.34 10.67 -1.78
N SER A 274 4.36 10.62 -0.91
CA SER A 274 4.86 11.78 -0.14
C SER A 274 3.79 12.59 0.57
N PHE A 275 2.70 11.95 1.00
CA PHE A 275 1.47 12.57 1.54
C PHE A 275 0.82 13.64 0.65
N THR A 276 1.22 13.80 -0.61
CA THR A 276 0.72 14.81 -1.55
C THR A 276 0.03 14.18 -2.76
N THR A 277 0.28 12.91 -3.02
CA THR A 277 -0.27 12.10 -4.12
C THR A 277 -0.66 10.70 -3.63
N GLY A 278 -1.27 9.90 -4.51
CA GLY A 278 -1.68 8.52 -4.26
C GLY A 278 -3.19 8.33 -4.07
N THR A 279 -3.64 7.08 -4.12
CA THR A 279 -5.04 6.68 -3.95
C THR A 279 -5.14 5.22 -3.53
N GLY A 280 -6.04 4.89 -2.60
CA GLY A 280 -6.30 3.50 -2.20
C GLY A 280 -6.89 2.62 -3.31
N SER A 281 -7.21 3.19 -4.47
CA SER A 281 -7.79 2.47 -5.62
C SER A 281 -6.83 2.38 -6.82
N ASP A 282 -5.54 2.62 -6.63
CA ASP A 282 -4.56 2.54 -7.71
C ASP A 282 -4.53 1.12 -8.30
N PRO A 283 -4.70 0.95 -9.62
CA PRO A 283 -4.55 -0.34 -10.26
C PRO A 283 -3.18 -0.99 -10.03
N ALA A 284 -2.11 -0.23 -9.79
CA ALA A 284 -0.75 -0.72 -9.59
C ALA A 284 -0.58 -1.60 -8.35
N PHE A 285 -1.47 -1.50 -7.36
CA PHE A 285 -1.50 -2.34 -6.15
C PHE A 285 -2.88 -2.96 -5.91
N ASN A 286 -3.52 -3.46 -6.97
CA ASN A 286 -4.78 -4.19 -6.83
C ASN A 286 -4.61 -5.45 -5.96
N PRO A 287 -5.29 -5.54 -4.81
CA PRO A 287 -5.02 -6.58 -3.82
C PRO A 287 -5.77 -7.90 -4.03
N ALA A 288 -6.43 -8.10 -5.18
CA ALA A 288 -7.20 -9.32 -5.43
C ALA A 288 -6.35 -10.61 -5.38
N ASN A 289 -5.09 -10.54 -5.86
CA ASN A 289 -4.17 -11.67 -5.76
C ASN A 289 -3.74 -11.94 -4.31
N MET A 290 -3.40 -10.88 -3.56
CA MET A 290 -3.08 -10.99 -2.14
C MET A 290 -4.23 -11.57 -1.32
N ALA A 291 -5.46 -11.10 -1.54
CA ALA A 291 -6.63 -11.56 -0.81
C ALA A 291 -6.92 -13.05 -1.06
N SER A 292 -6.85 -13.47 -2.32
CA SER A 292 -7.15 -14.87 -2.73
C SER A 292 -6.04 -15.85 -2.37
N ARG A 293 -4.77 -15.52 -2.64
CA ARG A 293 -3.64 -16.41 -2.34
C ARG A 293 -3.34 -16.45 -0.85
N GLY A 294 -3.30 -15.27 -0.21
CA GLY A 294 -2.98 -15.12 1.20
C GLY A 294 -4.10 -15.53 2.15
N GLN A 295 -5.33 -15.70 1.63
CA GLN A 295 -6.52 -15.96 2.42
C GLN A 295 -6.68 -14.92 3.53
N VAL A 296 -6.64 -13.65 3.12
CA VAL A 296 -6.78 -12.46 3.97
C VAL A 296 -7.85 -11.52 3.40
N VAL A 297 -8.41 -10.67 4.26
CA VAL A 297 -9.18 -9.50 3.82
C VAL A 297 -8.21 -8.34 3.65
N VAL A 298 -8.21 -7.68 2.50
CA VAL A 298 -7.41 -6.48 2.28
C VAL A 298 -8.32 -5.26 2.25
N VAL A 299 -7.99 -4.27 3.08
CA VAL A 299 -8.68 -2.97 3.11
C VAL A 299 -7.69 -1.91 2.66
N SER A 300 -8.01 -1.15 1.62
CA SER A 300 -7.23 0.02 1.21
C SER A 300 -8.07 1.29 1.35
N ILE A 301 -7.44 2.42 1.69
CA ILE A 301 -8.15 3.66 1.98
C ILE A 301 -7.62 4.82 1.14
N ASN A 302 -8.47 5.80 0.88
CA ASN A 302 -8.01 7.16 0.63
C ASN A 302 -7.93 7.90 1.96
N TYR A 303 -6.97 8.81 2.09
CA TYR A 303 -6.88 9.81 3.15
C TYR A 303 -6.53 11.17 2.53
N ARG A 304 -6.89 12.29 3.18
CA ARG A 304 -6.59 13.62 2.62
C ARG A 304 -5.08 13.85 2.51
N LEU A 305 -4.70 14.51 1.43
CA LEU A 305 -3.31 14.75 1.03
C LEU A 305 -2.98 16.24 1.06
N GLY A 306 -1.69 16.55 1.12
CA GLY A 306 -1.16 17.89 0.93
C GLY A 306 -1.74 18.90 1.91
N LEU A 307 -1.93 20.15 1.46
CA LEU A 307 -2.56 21.18 2.28
C LEU A 307 -3.98 20.82 2.75
N LEU A 308 -4.72 19.98 2.02
CA LEU A 308 -6.05 19.54 2.45
C LEU A 308 -6.00 18.56 3.64
N GLY A 309 -4.91 17.80 3.74
CA GLY A 309 -4.69 16.78 4.77
C GLY A 309 -3.81 17.20 5.94
N PHE A 310 -3.02 18.27 5.81
CA PHE A 310 -1.98 18.60 6.78
C PHE A 310 -1.86 20.11 7.08
N LEU A 311 -2.95 20.87 6.91
CA LEU A 311 -2.99 22.28 7.29
C LEU A 311 -2.96 22.41 8.83
N GLU A 312 -2.01 23.20 9.33
CA GLU A 312 -1.75 23.42 10.76
C GLU A 312 -1.60 24.92 11.00
N ARG A 313 -2.27 25.51 12.00
CA ARG A 313 -2.17 26.97 12.30
C ARG A 313 -2.43 27.30 13.77
N VAL A 314 -1.92 26.47 14.68
CA VAL A 314 -2.01 26.73 16.12
C VAL A 314 -1.34 28.05 16.51
N ASP A 315 -0.28 28.46 15.81
CA ASP A 315 0.43 29.72 16.04
C ASP A 315 -0.42 30.98 15.80
N ALA A 316 -1.48 30.86 15.00
CA ALA A 316 -2.41 31.95 14.67
C ALA A 316 -3.60 32.01 15.64
N GLY A 317 -3.58 31.24 16.72
CA GLY A 317 -4.66 31.16 17.69
C GLY A 317 -5.90 30.41 17.20
N ILE A 318 -5.79 29.65 16.10
CA ILE A 318 -6.90 28.81 15.61
C ILE A 318 -7.02 27.59 16.53
N SER A 319 -8.22 27.39 17.09
CA SER A 319 -8.48 26.24 17.97
C SER A 319 -8.34 24.90 17.22
N ARG A 320 -7.71 23.93 17.87
CA ARG A 320 -7.62 22.52 17.43
C ARG A 320 -8.99 21.87 17.18
N SER A 321 -10.06 22.37 17.82
CA SER A 321 -11.43 21.91 17.54
C SER A 321 -11.93 22.29 16.14
N THR A 322 -11.38 23.36 15.56
CA THR A 322 -11.77 23.88 14.25
C THR A 322 -10.78 23.47 13.16
N LEU A 323 -9.50 23.46 13.49
CA LEU A 323 -8.39 23.01 12.64
C LEU A 323 -7.51 22.09 13.49
N PRO A 324 -7.72 20.77 13.44
CA PRO A 324 -6.99 19.85 14.32
C PRO A 324 -5.50 19.75 13.99
N GLY A 325 -5.06 20.14 12.78
CA GLY A 325 -3.82 19.63 12.21
C GLY A 325 -3.98 18.16 11.83
N ASN A 326 -2.99 17.59 11.13
CA ASN A 326 -2.92 16.15 10.88
C ASN A 326 -4.24 15.52 10.38
N GLN A 327 -5.01 16.23 9.54
CA GLN A 327 -6.34 15.81 9.09
C GLN A 327 -6.29 14.44 8.38
N GLY A 328 -5.27 14.20 7.56
CA GLY A 328 -5.01 12.91 6.91
C GLY A 328 -4.75 11.79 7.92
N VAL A 329 -4.09 12.08 9.05
CA VAL A 329 -3.89 11.11 10.14
C VAL A 329 -5.22 10.79 10.83
N HIS A 330 -6.06 11.81 11.07
CA HIS A 330 -7.40 11.57 11.58
C HIS A 330 -8.26 10.74 10.62
N ASP A 331 -8.10 10.91 9.30
CA ASP A 331 -8.79 10.11 8.29
C ASP A 331 -8.42 8.63 8.42
N MET A 332 -7.12 8.33 8.56
CA MET A 332 -6.61 6.96 8.79
C MET A 332 -7.21 6.34 10.06
N LEU A 333 -7.28 7.10 11.16
CA LEU A 333 -7.86 6.65 12.43
C LEU A 333 -9.36 6.34 12.30
N VAL A 334 -10.13 7.18 11.59
CA VAL A 334 -11.56 6.93 11.37
C VAL A 334 -11.77 5.71 10.49
N ALA A 335 -10.94 5.52 9.45
CA ALA A 335 -11.02 4.33 8.61
C ALA A 335 -10.67 3.04 9.38
N LEU A 336 -9.66 3.06 10.27
CA LEU A 336 -9.36 1.93 11.14
C LEU A 336 -10.51 1.62 12.12
N LYS A 337 -11.17 2.64 12.67
CA LYS A 337 -12.37 2.46 13.50
C LYS A 337 -13.52 1.85 12.70
N TRP A 338 -13.71 2.29 11.45
CA TRP A 338 -14.67 1.66 10.54
C TRP A 338 -14.38 0.16 10.34
N VAL A 339 -13.11 -0.21 10.18
CA VAL A 339 -12.70 -1.63 10.10
C VAL A 339 -13.09 -2.38 11.37
N GLN A 340 -12.81 -1.82 12.55
CA GLN A 340 -13.20 -2.42 13.83
C GLN A 340 -14.72 -2.64 13.96
N ASP A 341 -15.52 -1.73 13.44
CA ASP A 341 -16.98 -1.78 13.59
C ASP A 341 -17.68 -2.63 12.52
N HIS A 342 -17.07 -2.82 11.34
CA HIS A 342 -17.79 -3.31 10.17
C HIS A 342 -17.11 -4.45 9.40
N ILE A 343 -15.82 -4.72 9.57
CA ILE A 343 -15.09 -5.64 8.69
C ILE A 343 -15.56 -7.11 8.78
N ALA A 344 -16.18 -7.50 9.90
CA ALA A 344 -16.76 -8.83 10.08
C ALA A 344 -17.85 -9.15 9.03
N SER A 345 -18.64 -8.16 8.60
CA SER A 345 -19.63 -8.33 7.53
C SER A 345 -19.00 -8.67 6.17
N PHE A 346 -17.69 -8.42 6.01
CA PHE A 346 -16.92 -8.73 4.81
C PHE A 346 -15.99 -9.95 5.04
N GLY A 347 -16.20 -10.69 6.13
CA GLY A 347 -15.43 -11.89 6.46
C GLY A 347 -14.08 -11.64 7.14
N GLY A 348 -13.82 -10.41 7.61
CA GLY A 348 -12.58 -10.06 8.30
C GLY A 348 -12.67 -10.17 9.83
N ASP A 349 -11.59 -10.59 10.46
CA ASP A 349 -11.42 -10.66 11.91
C ASP A 349 -10.80 -9.35 12.42
N LYS A 350 -11.62 -8.51 13.05
CA LYS A 350 -11.19 -7.21 13.59
C LYS A 350 -10.10 -7.30 14.67
N SER A 351 -9.94 -8.47 15.31
CA SER A 351 -8.86 -8.69 16.29
C SER A 351 -7.52 -9.00 15.61
N LYS A 352 -7.52 -9.26 14.30
CA LYS A 352 -6.38 -9.67 13.51
C LYS A 352 -6.01 -8.67 12.41
N VAL A 353 -6.10 -7.39 12.72
CA VAL A 353 -5.73 -6.31 11.80
C VAL A 353 -4.20 -6.10 11.81
N THR A 354 -3.59 -6.14 10.63
CA THR A 354 -2.20 -5.75 10.37
C THR A 354 -2.19 -4.51 9.49
N ILE A 355 -1.59 -3.42 9.94
CA ILE A 355 -1.40 -2.22 9.11
C ILE A 355 -0.16 -2.38 8.24
N PHE A 356 -0.21 -1.92 6.99
CA PHE A 356 0.96 -1.91 6.12
C PHE A 356 0.92 -0.78 5.10
N GLY A 357 2.09 -0.34 4.64
CA GLY A 357 2.20 0.72 3.66
C GLY A 357 3.61 0.87 3.13
N GLU A 358 3.72 1.51 1.96
CA GLU A 358 4.97 1.76 1.26
C GLU A 358 5.26 3.26 1.17
N SER A 359 6.53 3.66 1.25
CA SER A 359 6.97 5.06 1.17
C SER A 359 6.31 5.92 2.27
N ALA A 360 5.64 7.03 1.91
CA ALA A 360 4.78 7.81 2.80
C ALA A 360 3.70 6.96 3.51
N GLY A 361 3.29 5.83 2.92
CA GLY A 361 2.43 4.84 3.56
C GLY A 361 3.15 4.06 4.67
N GLY A 362 4.45 3.78 4.50
CA GLY A 362 5.32 3.28 5.56
C GLY A 362 5.50 4.32 6.67
N HIS A 363 5.70 5.59 6.30
CA HIS A 363 5.68 6.71 7.25
C HIS A 363 4.31 6.84 7.95
N ALA A 364 3.20 6.58 7.26
CA ALA A 364 1.87 6.53 7.87
C ALA A 364 1.73 5.36 8.87
N VAL A 365 2.33 4.20 8.59
CA VAL A 365 2.43 3.10 9.56
C VAL A 365 3.22 3.54 10.80
N ARG A 366 4.40 4.15 10.61
CA ARG A 366 5.21 4.75 11.70
C ARG A 366 4.42 5.79 12.49
N THR A 367 3.59 6.59 11.81
CA THR A 367 2.70 7.58 12.43
C THR A 367 1.67 6.91 13.34
N LEU A 368 0.98 5.87 12.88
CA LEU A 368 -0.01 5.13 13.69
C LEU A 368 0.62 4.38 14.87
N LEU A 369 1.86 3.90 14.72
CA LEU A 369 2.64 3.34 15.82
C LEU A 369 3.00 4.40 16.88
N SER A 370 3.16 5.67 16.46
CA SER A 370 3.57 6.79 17.32
C SER A 370 2.44 7.39 18.16
N MET A 371 1.23 6.83 18.10
CA MET A 371 0.04 7.36 18.79
C MET A 371 -0.69 6.29 19.65
N PRO A 372 0.00 5.61 20.60
CA PRO A 372 -0.51 4.43 21.27
C PRO A 372 -1.87 4.62 21.96
N ALA A 373 -2.15 5.81 22.50
CA ALA A 373 -3.44 6.10 23.11
C ALA A 373 -4.62 6.08 22.11
N ALA A 374 -4.39 6.55 20.89
CA ALA A 374 -5.40 6.64 19.84
C ALA A 374 -5.56 5.32 19.06
N THR A 375 -4.51 4.49 19.00
CA THR A 375 -4.48 3.25 18.21
C THR A 375 -4.57 1.96 19.02
N LYS A 376 -4.63 2.04 20.36
CA LYS A 376 -4.77 0.87 21.23
C LYS A 376 -5.91 -0.04 20.77
N GLY A 377 -5.56 -1.28 20.42
CA GLY A 377 -6.50 -2.32 20.02
C GLY A 377 -7.05 -2.19 18.60
N LEU A 378 -6.61 -1.21 17.79
CA LEU A 378 -7.04 -1.07 16.39
C LEU A 378 -6.30 -2.02 15.44
N PHE A 379 -5.07 -2.42 15.78
CA PHE A 379 -4.26 -3.39 15.04
C PHE A 379 -3.34 -4.16 15.98
N ARG A 380 -2.86 -5.32 15.51
CA ARG A 380 -2.03 -6.26 16.27
C ARG A 380 -0.63 -6.48 15.69
N ALA A 381 -0.35 -6.00 14.48
CA ALA A 381 0.94 -6.12 13.80
C ALA A 381 1.09 -4.99 12.75
N ALA A 382 2.32 -4.70 12.33
CA ALA A 382 2.62 -3.64 11.36
C ALA A 382 3.69 -4.08 10.35
N ILE A 383 3.61 -3.57 9.12
CA ILE A 383 4.64 -3.71 8.08
C ILE A 383 4.95 -2.33 7.51
N SER A 384 6.18 -1.85 7.65
CA SER A 384 6.64 -0.56 7.12
C SER A 384 7.61 -0.79 5.97
N GLN A 385 7.19 -0.47 4.74
CA GLN A 385 7.97 -0.72 3.53
C GLN A 385 8.58 0.59 3.05
N SER A 386 9.91 0.65 2.92
CA SER A 386 10.62 1.81 2.36
C SER A 386 10.23 3.15 3.00
N ASP A 387 9.94 3.14 4.31
CA ASP A 387 9.73 4.36 5.10
C ASP A 387 11.04 5.17 5.11
N PRO A 388 11.02 6.44 4.66
CA PRO A 388 12.17 7.32 4.73
C PRO A 388 12.40 7.74 6.19
N ILE A 389 12.88 6.81 7.02
CA ILE A 389 12.92 6.93 8.47
C ILE A 389 13.67 8.18 8.92
N ASP A 390 14.77 8.56 8.26
CA ASP A 390 15.55 9.76 8.65
C ASP A 390 14.73 11.05 8.56
N LEU A 391 13.59 11.05 7.85
CA LEU A 391 12.67 12.17 7.87
C LEU A 391 11.87 12.16 9.19
N PRO A 392 12.07 13.15 10.08
CA PRO A 392 11.25 13.26 11.28
C PRO A 392 9.82 13.66 10.92
N PHE A 393 8.92 13.55 11.89
CA PHE A 393 7.66 14.30 11.83
C PHE A 393 7.98 15.80 11.80
N ASN A 394 7.12 16.58 11.13
CA ASN A 394 7.25 18.03 11.23
C ASN A 394 7.08 18.47 12.68
N ASP A 395 7.93 19.39 13.15
CA ASP A 395 7.56 20.14 14.34
C ASP A 395 6.34 21.03 14.04
N VAL A 396 5.66 21.51 15.08
CA VAL A 396 4.47 22.37 14.89
C VAL A 396 4.83 23.66 14.15
N LYS A 397 6.05 24.18 14.31
CA LYS A 397 6.48 25.45 13.73
C LYS A 397 6.69 25.31 12.22
N THR A 398 7.35 24.28 11.73
CA THR A 398 7.50 23.97 10.31
C THR A 398 6.13 23.74 9.67
N ALA A 399 5.30 22.89 10.26
CA ALA A 399 3.94 22.64 9.75
C ALA A 399 3.09 23.92 9.69
N SER A 400 3.18 24.76 10.73
CA SER A 400 2.34 25.95 10.88
C SER A 400 2.85 27.16 10.09
N THR A 401 4.13 27.47 10.19
CA THR A 401 4.73 28.68 9.61
C THR A 401 5.21 28.44 8.17
N VAL A 402 6.00 27.39 7.92
CA VAL A 402 6.60 27.15 6.60
C VAL A 402 5.54 26.66 5.62
N VAL A 403 4.87 25.55 5.95
CA VAL A 403 3.88 24.94 5.07
C VAL A 403 2.60 25.78 5.04
N SER A 404 1.92 25.90 6.18
CA SER A 404 0.59 26.52 6.21
C SER A 404 0.65 28.04 6.09
N GLY A 405 1.61 28.69 6.74
CA GLY A 405 1.84 30.13 6.63
C GLY A 405 2.34 30.55 5.24
N GLY A 406 3.22 29.76 4.62
CA GLY A 406 3.63 29.95 3.23
C GLY A 406 2.46 29.89 2.26
N ALA A 407 1.59 28.87 2.40
CA ALA A 407 0.38 28.74 1.59
C ALA A 407 -0.56 29.92 1.75
N MET A 408 -0.83 30.33 2.99
CA MET A 408 -1.69 31.49 3.27
C MET A 408 -1.11 32.78 2.68
N THR A 409 0.21 32.95 2.70
CA THR A 409 0.89 34.11 2.10
C THR A 409 0.72 34.13 0.58
N LEU A 410 1.01 33.01 -0.09
CA LEU A 410 0.84 32.87 -1.55
C LEU A 410 -0.61 33.11 -1.98
N LEU A 411 -1.56 32.59 -1.20
CA LEU A 411 -3.00 32.70 -1.46
C LEU A 411 -3.61 34.02 -1.00
N LYS A 412 -2.83 34.88 -0.35
CA LYS A 412 -3.26 36.16 0.26
C LYS A 412 -4.44 35.97 1.22
N CYS A 413 -4.38 34.92 2.04
CA CYS A 413 -5.38 34.62 3.05
C CYS A 413 -4.92 35.05 4.44
N ALA A 414 -5.79 35.78 5.15
CA ALA A 414 -5.55 36.18 6.53
C ALA A 414 -6.08 35.17 7.56
N ASP A 415 -7.03 34.32 7.17
CA ASP A 415 -7.71 33.39 8.07
C ASP A 415 -8.13 32.08 7.37
N LEU A 416 -8.70 31.17 8.17
CA LEU A 416 -9.19 29.87 7.69
C LEU A 416 -10.43 29.99 6.80
N ALA A 417 -11.25 31.04 6.97
CA ALA A 417 -12.43 31.25 6.13
C ALA A 417 -12.02 31.55 4.68
N CYS A 418 -11.01 32.39 4.48
CA CYS A 418 -10.38 32.63 3.19
C CYS A 418 -9.79 31.34 2.61
N MET A 419 -9.05 30.55 3.41
CA MET A 419 -8.49 29.28 2.93
C MET A 419 -9.58 28.30 2.48
N ARG A 420 -10.72 28.25 3.18
CA ARG A 420 -11.88 27.45 2.78
C ARG A 420 -12.58 27.95 1.53
N SER A 421 -12.46 29.24 1.19
CA SER A 421 -13.06 29.79 -0.02
C SER A 421 -12.21 29.62 -1.28
N LYS A 422 -10.93 29.21 -1.15
CA LYS A 422 -10.06 28.99 -2.31
C LYS A 422 -10.49 27.78 -3.13
N SER A 423 -10.20 27.81 -4.42
CA SER A 423 -10.41 26.62 -5.24
C SER A 423 -9.39 25.53 -4.87
N VAL A 424 -9.70 24.28 -5.19
CA VAL A 424 -8.76 23.18 -5.02
C VAL A 424 -7.51 23.40 -5.87
N ALA A 425 -7.66 23.94 -7.09
CA ALA A 425 -6.55 24.27 -7.97
C ALA A 425 -5.59 25.29 -7.32
N ASP A 426 -6.12 26.38 -6.76
CA ASP A 426 -5.29 27.39 -6.09
C ASP A 426 -4.49 26.78 -4.92
N LEU A 427 -5.13 25.89 -4.14
CA LEU A 427 -4.47 25.21 -3.03
C LEU A 427 -3.34 24.29 -3.52
N LEU A 428 -3.57 23.55 -4.59
CA LEU A 428 -2.57 22.66 -5.18
C LEU A 428 -1.40 23.44 -5.82
N ASP A 429 -1.68 24.57 -6.47
CA ASP A 429 -0.65 25.44 -7.05
C ASP A 429 0.22 26.08 -5.95
N ALA A 430 -0.42 26.55 -4.87
CA ALA A 430 0.30 27.07 -3.71
C ALA A 430 1.16 25.98 -3.06
N GLN A 431 0.63 24.77 -2.90
CA GLN A 431 1.38 23.61 -2.41
C GLN A 431 2.62 23.34 -3.27
N ASN A 432 2.46 23.24 -4.59
CA ASN A 432 3.56 22.96 -5.51
C ASN A 432 4.64 24.06 -5.46
N THR A 433 4.22 25.31 -5.32
CA THR A 433 5.12 26.45 -5.16
C THR A 433 5.94 26.35 -3.86
N ILE A 434 5.31 25.96 -2.74
CA ILE A 434 6.01 25.82 -1.45
C ILE A 434 7.01 24.67 -1.51
N VAL A 435 6.59 23.51 -2.04
CA VAL A 435 7.46 22.34 -2.15
C VAL A 435 8.67 22.63 -3.05
N SER A 436 8.46 23.27 -4.21
CA SER A 436 9.57 23.64 -5.11
C SER A 436 10.53 24.69 -4.51
N GLN A 437 10.05 25.52 -3.57
CA GLN A 437 10.84 26.54 -2.88
C GLN A 437 11.46 26.07 -1.56
N ALA A 438 11.19 24.85 -1.12
CA ALA A 438 11.60 24.30 0.17
C ALA A 438 13.12 24.39 0.37
N ILE A 439 13.89 23.94 -0.62
CA ILE A 439 15.36 23.96 -0.59
C ILE A 439 15.93 25.37 -0.38
N ALA A 440 15.25 26.40 -0.90
CA ALA A 440 15.72 27.78 -0.81
C ALA A 440 15.34 28.48 0.51
N HIS A 441 14.27 28.04 1.19
CA HIS A 441 13.70 28.77 2.34
C HIS A 441 13.71 27.95 3.64
N ALA A 442 13.90 26.64 3.56
CA ALA A 442 13.99 25.71 4.68
C ALA A 442 14.99 24.57 4.32
N PRO A 443 16.29 24.87 4.14
CA PRO A 443 17.29 23.89 3.71
C PRO A 443 17.54 22.78 4.73
N GLU A 444 17.13 22.98 5.98
CA GLU A 444 17.15 21.97 7.07
C GLU A 444 15.97 20.98 6.95
N GLU A 445 14.95 21.30 6.14
CA GLU A 445 13.78 20.46 5.93
C GLU A 445 13.88 19.67 4.62
N SER A 446 13.46 18.40 4.66
CA SER A 446 13.51 17.55 3.47
C SER A 446 12.48 17.94 2.43
N PHE A 447 12.93 18.07 1.19
CA PHE A 447 12.09 18.29 0.02
C PHE A 447 11.25 17.06 -0.36
N LEU A 448 11.65 15.85 0.04
CA LEU A 448 10.96 14.60 -0.34
C LEU A 448 9.56 14.49 0.29
N GLU A 449 9.40 15.01 1.51
CA GLU A 449 8.15 15.00 2.27
C GLU A 449 8.02 16.26 3.13
N LEU A 450 7.99 17.45 2.51
CA LEU A 450 7.82 18.70 3.27
C LEU A 450 6.46 18.75 3.98
N ILE A 451 5.41 18.28 3.31
CA ILE A 451 4.07 18.17 3.87
C ILE A 451 3.88 16.74 4.36
N LYS A 452 3.84 16.56 5.68
CA LYS A 452 3.80 15.25 6.35
C LYS A 452 3.17 15.41 7.75
N PRO A 453 2.89 14.31 8.46
CA PRO A 453 2.43 14.36 9.86
C PRO A 453 3.34 15.20 10.75
N SER A 454 2.73 15.87 11.73
CA SER A 454 3.41 16.77 12.66
C SER A 454 3.25 16.36 14.13
N ILE A 455 4.23 16.69 14.97
CA ILE A 455 4.19 16.48 16.42
C ILE A 455 3.19 17.48 17.03
N ASP A 456 1.92 17.13 17.03
CA ASP A 456 0.84 18.00 17.49
C ASP A 456 0.70 18.11 19.02
N GLY A 457 1.36 17.22 19.77
CA GLY A 457 1.23 17.12 21.23
C GLY A 457 -0.13 16.59 21.68
N ILE A 458 -0.92 16.00 20.78
CA ILE A 458 -2.24 15.43 21.04
C ILE A 458 -2.29 13.96 20.62
N LEU A 459 -2.00 13.69 19.34
CA LEU A 459 -1.85 12.35 18.79
C LEU A 459 -0.39 11.91 18.81
N ILE A 460 0.52 12.79 18.38
CA ILE A 460 1.95 12.52 18.23
C ILE A 460 2.71 13.44 19.17
N PHE A 461 3.48 12.85 20.09
CA PHE A 461 4.16 13.60 21.15
C PHE A 461 5.68 13.70 20.94
N ASN A 462 6.26 12.91 20.05
CA ASN A 462 7.68 12.94 19.73
C ASN A 462 7.96 12.20 18.42
N ASN A 463 9.20 12.30 17.93
CA ASN A 463 9.69 11.44 16.86
C ASN A 463 9.78 9.98 17.30
N PHE A 464 9.68 9.08 16.32
CA PHE A 464 9.47 7.65 16.58
C PHE A 464 10.63 6.99 17.35
N ASP A 465 11.87 7.39 17.08
CA ASP A 465 13.06 6.96 17.82
C ASP A 465 12.96 7.31 19.32
N GLN A 466 12.50 8.53 19.64
CA GLN A 466 12.32 8.99 21.01
C GLN A 466 11.18 8.25 21.72
N LEU A 467 10.10 7.95 20.99
CA LEU A 467 8.99 7.15 21.50
C LEU A 467 9.43 5.70 21.77
N ILE A 468 10.26 5.10 20.90
CA ILE A 468 10.86 3.77 21.14
C ILE A 468 11.73 3.78 22.40
N ALA A 469 12.47 4.86 22.64
CA ALA A 469 13.25 5.07 23.86
C ALA A 469 12.38 5.34 25.11
N GLY A 470 11.05 5.27 25.01
CA GLY A 470 10.12 5.41 26.13
C GLY A 470 9.76 6.85 26.50
N LYS A 471 10.16 7.84 25.69
CA LYS A 471 9.78 9.25 25.93
C LYS A 471 8.31 9.48 25.59
N ASN A 472 7.70 10.44 26.28
CA ASN A 472 6.37 10.97 26.01
C ASN A 472 5.24 9.93 25.79
N GLY A 473 5.24 8.84 26.57
CA GLY A 473 4.19 7.81 26.55
C GLY A 473 4.49 6.60 25.67
N GLY A 474 5.63 6.58 24.99
CA GLY A 474 6.08 5.44 24.19
C GLY A 474 5.34 5.30 22.86
N PHE A 475 5.39 4.10 22.30
CA PHE A 475 4.77 3.75 21.02
C PHE A 475 3.89 2.50 21.17
N GLN A 476 3.08 2.22 20.15
CA GLN A 476 2.25 1.02 20.09
C GLN A 476 3.13 -0.20 19.78
N GLN A 477 3.45 -0.99 20.81
CA GLN A 477 4.27 -2.20 20.69
C GLN A 477 3.48 -3.36 20.06
N VAL A 478 3.81 -3.69 18.81
CA VAL A 478 3.27 -4.82 18.06
C VAL A 478 4.38 -5.46 17.22
N PRO A 479 4.28 -6.73 16.79
CA PRO A 479 5.25 -7.26 15.83
C PRO A 479 5.39 -6.37 14.59
N LEU A 480 6.62 -6.12 14.16
CA LEU A 480 6.95 -5.23 13.04
C LEU A 480 7.76 -5.95 11.96
N MET A 481 7.34 -5.86 10.71
CA MET A 481 8.23 -6.06 9.56
C MET A 481 8.67 -4.70 9.03
N ILE A 482 9.97 -4.55 8.73
CA ILE A 482 10.50 -3.31 8.17
C ILE A 482 11.60 -3.59 7.15
N GLY A 483 11.69 -2.79 6.08
CA GLY A 483 12.75 -3.00 5.11
C GLY A 483 12.80 -1.95 4.02
N THR A 484 13.80 -2.08 3.17
CA THR A 484 14.12 -1.11 2.12
C THR A 484 14.36 -1.79 0.78
N MET A 485 14.44 -0.98 -0.27
CA MET A 485 15.06 -1.34 -1.54
C MET A 485 16.58 -1.17 -1.42
N LYS A 486 17.32 -1.68 -2.41
CA LYS A 486 18.78 -1.52 -2.47
C LYS A 486 19.18 -0.10 -2.91
N ASN A 487 18.43 0.51 -3.83
CA ASN A 487 18.75 1.77 -4.49
C ASN A 487 17.58 2.77 -4.38
N GLU A 488 17.07 2.97 -3.16
CA GLU A 488 15.91 3.81 -2.85
C GLU A 488 15.97 5.18 -3.52
N ALA A 489 17.07 5.90 -3.36
CA ALA A 489 17.16 7.29 -3.79
C ALA A 489 17.31 7.47 -5.32
N ASN A 490 17.78 6.45 -6.03
CA ASN A 490 18.17 6.58 -7.44
C ASN A 490 17.03 7.11 -8.32
N GLY A 491 15.78 6.68 -8.07
CA GLY A 491 14.61 7.14 -8.83
C GLY A 491 14.22 8.60 -8.59
N PHE A 492 14.71 9.22 -7.51
CA PHE A 492 14.40 10.61 -7.16
C PHE A 492 15.42 11.61 -7.70
N LEU A 493 16.64 11.17 -8.05
CA LEU A 493 17.72 12.05 -8.51
C LEU A 493 17.32 12.92 -9.73
N PRO A 494 16.61 12.41 -10.76
CA PRO A 494 16.17 13.25 -11.87
C PRO A 494 15.23 14.38 -11.44
N SER A 495 14.32 14.11 -10.49
CA SER A 495 13.37 15.10 -9.96
C SER A 495 14.04 16.22 -9.16
N LEU A 496 15.29 16.01 -8.75
CA LEU A 496 16.13 17.00 -8.09
C LEU A 496 16.88 17.92 -9.07
N GLY A 497 16.55 17.86 -10.36
CA GLY A 497 17.25 18.62 -11.40
C GLY A 497 18.69 18.15 -11.59
N GLN A 498 19.03 16.96 -11.12
CA GLN A 498 20.37 16.41 -11.26
C GLN A 498 20.53 15.83 -12.67
N SER A 499 21.49 16.39 -13.41
CA SER A 499 21.72 16.09 -14.83
C SER A 499 22.30 14.68 -15.07
N THR A 500 22.16 14.22 -16.31
CA THR A 500 22.86 13.04 -16.84
C THR A 500 23.88 13.48 -17.89
N PRO A 501 25.20 13.36 -17.67
CA PRO A 501 25.85 12.95 -16.43
C PRO A 501 25.81 14.02 -15.32
N MET A 502 26.05 13.60 -14.07
CA MET A 502 26.11 14.50 -12.91
C MET A 502 27.56 14.97 -12.64
N PRO A 503 27.82 16.29 -12.47
CA PRO A 503 29.15 16.79 -12.13
C PRO A 503 29.63 16.34 -10.73
N PRO A 504 30.90 15.92 -10.55
CA PRO A 504 31.43 15.47 -9.24
C PRO A 504 31.29 16.46 -8.09
N LEU A 505 31.23 17.77 -8.39
CA LEU A 505 31.04 18.81 -7.38
C LEU A 505 29.69 18.69 -6.65
N VAL A 506 28.67 18.14 -7.31
CA VAL A 506 27.31 17.98 -6.75
C VAL A 506 27.36 17.11 -5.50
N MET A 507 28.06 15.96 -5.56
CA MET A 507 28.23 15.07 -4.40
C MET A 507 28.87 15.79 -3.21
N GLY A 508 29.91 16.60 -3.45
CA GLY A 508 30.53 17.40 -2.40
C GLY A 508 29.57 18.41 -1.76
N THR A 509 28.73 19.05 -2.57
CA THR A 509 27.72 20.00 -2.07
C THR A 509 26.58 19.30 -1.34
N THR A 510 26.13 18.13 -1.79
CA THR A 510 25.09 17.33 -1.13
C THR A 510 25.59 16.88 0.24
N LEU A 511 26.77 16.28 0.31
CA LEU A 511 27.36 15.85 1.58
C LEU A 511 27.53 17.02 2.56
N ALA A 512 27.99 18.17 2.09
CA ALA A 512 28.16 19.35 2.94
C ALA A 512 26.82 19.93 3.42
N THR A 513 25.77 19.85 2.61
CA THR A 513 24.43 20.35 2.96
C THR A 513 23.75 19.43 3.96
N ILE A 514 23.79 18.11 3.73
CA ILE A 514 23.09 17.12 4.56
C ILE A 514 23.87 16.78 5.82
N LEU A 515 25.19 16.54 5.70
CA LEU A 515 25.99 16.11 6.85
C LEU A 515 26.66 17.29 7.57
N GLY A 516 26.73 18.47 6.96
CA GLY A 516 27.59 19.55 7.43
C GLY A 516 29.08 19.30 7.13
N TYR A 517 29.89 20.36 7.28
CA TYR A 517 31.27 20.40 6.79
C TYR A 517 32.21 19.32 7.40
N GLN A 518 32.18 19.14 8.72
CA GLN A 518 33.12 18.22 9.37
C GLN A 518 32.85 16.76 8.98
N ARG A 519 31.57 16.37 8.91
CA ARG A 519 31.17 15.01 8.59
C ARG A 519 31.35 14.71 7.11
N SER A 520 31.07 15.66 6.22
CA SER A 520 31.35 15.51 4.79
C SER A 520 32.83 15.27 4.51
N LEU A 521 33.74 15.95 5.21
CA LEU A 521 35.18 15.70 5.10
C LEU A 521 35.55 14.27 5.50
N VAL A 522 34.96 13.74 6.58
CA VAL A 522 35.20 12.34 7.01
C VAL A 522 34.68 11.37 5.96
N THR A 523 33.46 11.55 5.46
CA THR A 523 32.87 10.71 4.41
C THR A 523 33.73 10.66 3.15
N ILE A 524 34.27 11.81 2.73
CA ILE A 524 35.17 11.94 1.57
C ILE A 524 36.55 11.31 1.87
N MET A 525 37.14 11.59 3.03
CA MET A 525 38.47 11.11 3.42
C MET A 525 38.53 9.58 3.51
N TYR A 526 37.48 8.95 4.04
CA TYR A 526 37.37 7.48 4.11
C TYR A 526 36.85 6.86 2.80
N ASN A 527 36.60 7.67 1.77
CA ASN A 527 36.12 7.22 0.46
C ASN A 527 34.90 6.29 0.56
N MET A 528 33.93 6.66 1.41
CA MET A 528 32.78 5.80 1.73
C MET A 528 31.82 5.60 0.54
N TYR A 529 31.87 6.52 -0.43
CA TYR A 529 31.10 6.49 -1.68
C TYR A 529 32.04 6.78 -2.84
N PRO A 530 32.79 5.77 -3.32
CA PRO A 530 33.74 5.97 -4.41
C PRO A 530 32.98 6.31 -5.71
N ILE A 531 33.44 7.36 -6.38
CA ILE A 531 32.95 7.72 -7.72
C ILE A 531 33.77 6.93 -8.74
N ASP A 532 33.13 6.06 -9.52
CA ASP A 532 33.76 5.39 -10.64
C ASP A 532 33.92 6.37 -11.81
N SER A 533 35.13 6.90 -11.98
CA SER A 533 35.44 7.84 -13.06
C SER A 533 35.38 7.24 -14.46
N SER A 534 35.32 5.91 -14.60
CA SER A 534 35.14 5.24 -15.89
C SER A 534 33.68 5.18 -16.33
N ASN A 535 32.75 5.29 -15.38
CA ASN A 535 31.32 5.43 -15.64
C ASN A 535 31.00 6.93 -15.80
N PRO A 536 30.51 7.38 -16.98
CA PRO A 536 30.07 8.76 -17.17
C PRO A 536 29.03 9.22 -16.14
N ASP A 537 28.27 8.29 -15.58
CA ASP A 537 27.24 8.53 -14.58
C ASP A 537 27.67 8.17 -13.14
N GLY A 538 28.96 7.90 -12.92
CA GLY A 538 29.48 7.42 -11.63
C GLY A 538 29.22 8.35 -10.45
N THR A 539 29.12 9.66 -10.68
CA THR A 539 28.71 10.61 -9.62
C THR A 539 27.26 10.39 -9.20
N ARG A 540 26.35 10.19 -10.17
CA ARG A 540 24.93 9.98 -9.88
C ARG A 540 24.70 8.66 -9.15
N GLU A 541 25.45 7.63 -9.51
CA GLU A 541 25.46 6.37 -8.77
C GLU A 541 25.90 6.55 -7.31
N ALA A 542 27.03 7.23 -7.08
CA ALA A 542 27.54 7.47 -5.73
C ALA A 542 26.56 8.30 -4.88
N GLU A 543 25.93 9.32 -5.47
CA GLU A 543 24.89 10.15 -4.86
C GLU A 543 23.66 9.29 -4.47
N GLY A 544 23.17 8.46 -5.40
CA GLY A 544 22.03 7.58 -5.16
C GLY A 544 22.29 6.57 -4.04
N PHE A 545 23.48 5.96 -4.01
CA PHE A 545 23.88 5.09 -2.91
C PHE A 545 23.97 5.83 -1.57
N PHE A 546 24.56 7.04 -1.56
CA PHE A 546 24.63 7.85 -0.34
C PHE A 546 23.24 8.21 0.20
N ALA A 547 22.37 8.76 -0.65
CA ALA A 547 21.02 9.14 -0.24
C ALA A 547 20.18 7.92 0.17
N SER A 548 20.36 6.76 -0.47
CA SER A 548 19.70 5.51 -0.09
C SER A 548 20.11 5.04 1.31
N ASP A 549 21.41 5.12 1.61
CA ASP A 549 21.93 4.75 2.93
C ASP A 549 21.48 5.72 4.02
N TYR A 550 21.55 7.02 3.71
CA TYR A 550 21.27 8.12 4.63
C TYR A 550 19.80 8.18 5.02
N LEU A 551 18.88 8.14 4.05
CA LEU A 551 17.45 8.36 4.30
C LEU A 551 16.68 7.08 4.68
N TRP A 552 17.13 5.91 4.18
CA TRP A 552 16.39 4.65 4.33
C TRP A 552 17.18 3.60 5.11
N LEU A 553 18.28 3.08 4.57
CA LEU A 553 18.90 1.85 5.07
C LEU A 553 19.44 1.98 6.49
N CYS A 554 20.30 2.95 6.75
CA CYS A 554 20.94 3.09 8.07
C CYS A 554 19.94 3.46 9.17
N PRO A 555 19.04 4.45 8.97
CA PRO A 555 17.98 4.73 9.94
C PRO A 555 17.06 3.53 10.18
N THR A 556 16.75 2.73 9.14
CA THR A 556 15.97 1.49 9.31
C THR A 556 16.68 0.49 10.22
N GLN A 557 18.00 0.28 10.04
CA GLN A 557 18.77 -0.60 10.93
C GLN A 557 18.85 -0.05 12.36
N PHE A 558 18.97 1.27 12.52
CA PHE A 558 18.95 1.92 13.83
C PHE A 558 17.62 1.70 14.55
N ILE A 559 16.49 1.98 13.87
CA ILE A 559 15.15 1.74 14.39
C ILE A 559 14.96 0.25 14.68
N ALA A 560 15.43 -0.65 13.81
CA ALA A 560 15.27 -2.09 14.02
C ALA A 560 15.96 -2.56 15.31
N LYS A 561 17.18 -2.06 15.57
CA LYS A 561 17.92 -2.31 16.80
C LYS A 561 17.24 -1.73 18.03
N ALA A 562 16.74 -0.49 17.96
CA ALA A 562 16.01 0.14 19.05
C ALA A 562 14.70 -0.60 19.36
N TYR A 563 13.97 -1.02 18.33
CA TYR A 563 12.72 -1.77 18.44
C TYR A 563 12.95 -3.14 19.09
N ALA A 564 13.97 -3.88 18.64
CA ALA A 564 14.34 -5.17 19.22
C ALA A 564 14.70 -5.07 20.71
N ALA A 565 15.31 -3.96 21.15
CA ALA A 565 15.65 -3.72 22.56
C ALA A 565 14.41 -3.59 23.47
N THR A 566 13.22 -3.38 22.90
CA THR A 566 11.94 -3.37 23.64
C THR A 566 11.37 -4.78 23.88
N ASN A 567 12.04 -5.83 23.39
CA ASN A 567 11.56 -7.22 23.36
C ASN A 567 10.30 -7.42 22.50
N THR A 568 9.98 -6.48 21.61
CA THR A 568 8.91 -6.63 20.62
C THR A 568 9.46 -7.34 19.37
N PRO A 569 8.78 -8.34 18.81
CA PRO A 569 9.25 -9.03 17.60
C PRO A 569 9.42 -8.07 16.43
N ILE A 570 10.55 -8.19 15.74
CA ILE A 570 10.85 -7.41 14.54
C ILE A 570 11.56 -8.27 13.50
N TYR A 571 11.26 -8.05 12.23
CA TYR A 571 11.86 -8.74 11.09
C TYR A 571 12.30 -7.71 10.06
N GLN A 572 13.60 -7.70 9.74
CA GLN A 572 14.15 -6.77 8.76
C GLN A 572 14.39 -7.45 7.41
N TYR A 573 14.12 -6.75 6.31
CA TYR A 573 14.46 -7.19 4.96
C TYR A 573 15.11 -6.09 4.10
N GLN A 574 15.72 -6.50 2.99
CA GLN A 574 16.05 -5.64 1.87
C GLN A 574 15.75 -6.36 0.54
N PHE A 575 15.12 -5.67 -0.40
CA PHE A 575 14.97 -6.16 -1.77
C PHE A 575 16.25 -5.93 -2.57
N GLN A 576 16.82 -7.03 -3.10
CA GLN A 576 17.92 -7.05 -4.07
C GLN A 576 17.45 -7.21 -5.51
N ARG A 577 16.15 -7.48 -5.69
CA ARG A 577 15.46 -7.49 -6.99
C ARG A 577 14.11 -6.81 -6.82
N GLY A 578 13.75 -5.96 -7.78
CA GLY A 578 12.46 -5.29 -7.85
C GLY A 578 11.79 -5.53 -9.21
N TYR A 579 10.52 -5.15 -9.33
CA TYR A 579 9.80 -5.19 -10.60
C TYR A 579 8.95 -3.94 -10.77
N ASN A 580 9.24 -3.16 -11.82
CA ASN A 580 8.42 -2.02 -12.21
C ASN A 580 8.41 -1.86 -13.74
N PRO A 581 7.30 -2.24 -14.42
CA PRO A 581 7.25 -2.24 -15.87
C PRO A 581 7.03 -0.84 -16.47
N ASN A 582 6.74 0.16 -15.64
CA ASN A 582 6.44 1.53 -16.08
C ASN A 582 7.69 2.42 -16.13
N ARG A 583 8.89 1.88 -15.92
CA ARG A 583 10.15 2.65 -15.96
C ARG A 583 10.48 3.08 -17.41
N PRO A 584 10.74 4.36 -17.68
CA PRO A 584 11.18 4.83 -18.98
C PRO A 584 12.52 4.20 -19.43
N ALA A 585 12.71 4.04 -20.74
CA ALA A 585 13.99 3.61 -21.27
C ALA A 585 15.09 4.66 -20.97
N GLY A 586 16.22 4.22 -20.42
CA GLY A 586 17.33 5.12 -20.03
C GLY A 586 17.20 5.72 -18.63
N ASP A 587 16.15 5.37 -17.87
CA ASP A 587 16.04 5.66 -16.44
C ASP A 587 17.10 4.87 -15.66
N ILE A 588 17.73 5.50 -14.64
CA ILE A 588 18.72 4.84 -13.77
C ILE A 588 18.13 3.59 -13.08
N CYS A 589 16.83 3.57 -12.82
CA CYS A 589 16.11 2.45 -12.25
C CYS A 589 15.90 1.29 -13.22
N ALA A 590 16.20 1.42 -14.51
CA ALA A 590 16.13 0.30 -15.44
C ALA A 590 17.14 -0.82 -15.10
N THR A 591 18.23 -0.50 -14.40
CA THR A 591 19.29 -1.44 -13.98
C THR A 591 19.47 -1.50 -12.46
N HIS A 592 18.60 -0.84 -11.68
CA HIS A 592 18.70 -0.74 -10.23
C HIS A 592 17.40 -1.16 -9.56
N VAL A 593 17.46 -1.41 -8.24
CA VAL A 593 16.27 -1.76 -7.46
C VAL A 593 15.83 -0.53 -6.69
N CYS A 594 14.97 0.24 -7.32
CA CYS A 594 14.57 1.56 -6.88
C CYS A 594 13.35 1.52 -5.97
N HIS A 595 13.10 2.66 -5.32
CA HIS A 595 11.93 2.91 -4.49
C HIS A 595 10.63 2.52 -5.21
N GLY A 596 9.77 1.78 -4.50
CA GLY A 596 8.48 1.29 -4.98
C GLY A 596 8.52 0.06 -5.88
N ASP A 597 9.69 -0.47 -6.25
CA ASP A 597 9.78 -1.65 -7.12
C ASP A 597 9.32 -2.96 -6.44
N ASP A 598 9.09 -2.94 -5.11
CA ASP A 598 8.50 -4.05 -4.36
C ASP A 598 6.97 -4.07 -4.43
N VAL A 599 6.31 -2.93 -4.67
CA VAL A 599 4.84 -2.82 -4.65
C VAL A 599 4.21 -3.83 -5.60
N ALA A 600 4.74 -3.94 -6.82
CA ALA A 600 4.25 -4.91 -7.80
C ALA A 600 4.47 -6.37 -7.32
N LEU A 601 5.58 -6.66 -6.64
CA LEU A 601 5.88 -8.00 -6.11
C LEU A 601 5.01 -8.36 -4.91
N VAL A 602 4.67 -7.39 -4.06
CA VAL A 602 3.82 -7.57 -2.88
C VAL A 602 2.37 -7.85 -3.27
N PHE A 603 1.84 -7.12 -4.25
CA PHE A 603 0.43 -7.25 -4.66
C PHE A 603 0.22 -8.18 -5.85
N ALA A 604 1.24 -8.39 -6.69
CA ALA A 604 1.17 -9.08 -7.97
C ALA A 604 0.01 -8.53 -8.83
N SER A 605 -0.07 -7.21 -8.98
CA SER A 605 -1.25 -6.56 -9.58
C SER A 605 -1.43 -6.95 -11.06
N PRO A 606 -2.63 -7.39 -11.48
CA PRO A 606 -2.87 -7.79 -12.87
C PRO A 606 -2.59 -6.69 -13.90
N SER A 607 -2.82 -5.43 -13.54
CA SER A 607 -2.54 -4.25 -14.36
C SER A 607 -1.05 -4.14 -14.76
N LEU A 608 -0.15 -4.51 -13.84
CA LEU A 608 1.30 -4.47 -14.06
C LEU A 608 1.78 -5.77 -14.69
N MET A 609 1.28 -6.93 -14.25
CA MET A 609 1.68 -8.23 -14.80
C MET A 609 1.31 -8.38 -16.29
N ASN A 610 0.19 -7.79 -16.72
CA ASN A 610 -0.30 -7.90 -18.10
C ASN A 610 0.16 -6.75 -19.02
N ASN A 611 0.81 -5.71 -18.47
CA ASN A 611 1.32 -4.59 -19.24
C ASN A 611 2.81 -4.84 -19.57
N ALA A 612 3.10 -5.29 -20.79
CA ALA A 612 4.47 -5.64 -21.17
C ALA A 612 4.77 -5.35 -22.64
N THR A 613 5.32 -4.17 -22.92
CA THR A 613 6.00 -3.88 -24.20
C THR A 613 7.51 -3.72 -24.05
N ALA A 614 8.05 -3.58 -22.82
CA ALA A 614 9.51 -3.51 -22.56
C ALA A 614 10.02 -4.39 -21.39
N TYR A 615 9.22 -4.62 -20.34
CA TYR A 615 9.64 -5.38 -19.14
C TYR A 615 8.63 -6.50 -18.81
N PRO A 616 8.69 -7.65 -19.49
CA PRO A 616 7.72 -8.72 -19.31
C PRO A 616 7.81 -9.37 -17.92
N TRP A 617 6.66 -9.71 -17.34
CA TRP A 617 6.59 -10.49 -16.10
C TRP A 617 7.12 -11.91 -16.33
N THR A 618 8.23 -12.26 -15.67
CA THR A 618 8.88 -13.56 -15.88
C THR A 618 8.45 -14.60 -14.85
N ALA A 619 8.84 -15.86 -15.08
CA ALA A 619 8.65 -16.93 -14.09
C ALA A 619 9.44 -16.69 -12.78
N GLU A 620 10.57 -16.00 -12.87
CA GLU A 620 11.37 -15.59 -11.70
C GLU A 620 10.63 -14.53 -10.88
N ASP A 621 10.03 -13.53 -11.55
CA ASP A 621 9.23 -12.49 -10.88
C ASP A 621 7.99 -13.09 -10.22
N ALA A 622 7.30 -14.02 -10.91
CA ALA A 622 6.20 -14.79 -10.33
C ALA A 622 6.65 -15.56 -9.08
N ASN A 623 7.84 -16.18 -9.10
CA ASN A 623 8.36 -16.94 -7.97
C ASN A 623 8.75 -16.06 -6.78
N LEU A 624 9.41 -14.94 -7.04
CA LEU A 624 9.76 -13.96 -6.02
C LEU A 624 8.48 -13.37 -5.41
N SER A 625 7.54 -12.94 -6.24
CA SER A 625 6.26 -12.38 -5.80
C SER A 625 5.44 -13.36 -4.97
N ARG A 626 5.41 -14.66 -5.32
CA ARG A 626 4.81 -15.70 -4.46
C ARG A 626 5.46 -15.73 -3.08
N THR A 627 6.79 -15.73 -3.02
CA THR A 627 7.52 -15.76 -1.76
C THR A 627 7.24 -14.52 -0.91
N VAL A 628 7.25 -13.33 -1.53
CA VAL A 628 6.95 -12.06 -0.86
C VAL A 628 5.51 -12.08 -0.31
N MET A 629 4.53 -12.37 -1.17
CA MET A 629 3.12 -12.39 -0.79
C MET A 629 2.82 -13.43 0.30
N ASP A 630 3.39 -14.63 0.21
CA ASP A 630 3.22 -15.68 1.21
C ASP A 630 3.79 -15.26 2.57
N ARG A 631 4.90 -14.51 2.59
CA ARG A 631 5.52 -14.03 3.84
C ARG A 631 4.77 -12.86 4.47
N TRP A 632 4.31 -11.89 3.66
CA TRP A 632 3.46 -10.78 4.12
C TRP A 632 2.16 -11.31 4.74
N THR A 633 1.53 -12.26 4.06
CA THR A 633 0.25 -12.84 4.51
C THR A 633 0.46 -13.80 5.68
N ALA A 634 1.54 -14.60 5.71
CA ALA A 634 1.91 -15.40 6.88
C ALA A 634 2.13 -14.57 8.13
N PHE A 635 2.78 -13.40 8.00
CA PHE A 635 2.95 -12.45 9.09
C PHE A 635 1.60 -11.95 9.62
N ALA A 636 0.68 -11.57 8.72
CA ALA A 636 -0.66 -11.16 9.10
C ALA A 636 -1.48 -12.29 9.75
N VAL A 637 -1.38 -13.52 9.23
CA VAL A 637 -2.09 -14.71 9.72
C VAL A 637 -1.61 -15.12 11.12
N SER A 638 -0.30 -15.30 11.27
CA SER A 638 0.32 -15.68 12.55
C SER A 638 0.24 -14.58 13.61
N GLY A 639 0.09 -13.32 13.18
CA GLY A 639 0.13 -12.16 14.05
C GLY A 639 1.56 -11.78 14.45
N GLY A 640 2.55 -12.06 13.59
CA GLY A 640 3.92 -11.58 13.82
C GLY A 640 5.07 -12.45 13.33
N ASN A 641 4.83 -13.58 12.65
CA ASN A 641 5.89 -14.44 12.10
C ASN A 641 5.77 -14.56 10.57
N PRO A 642 6.78 -14.10 9.80
CA PRO A 642 6.73 -14.10 8.34
C PRO A 642 7.11 -15.44 7.71
N ASN A 643 7.31 -16.52 8.47
CA ASN A 643 7.72 -17.83 7.94
C ASN A 643 6.51 -18.75 7.74
N PRO A 644 5.99 -18.93 6.51
CA PRO A 644 4.90 -19.86 6.25
C PRO A 644 5.33 -21.33 6.45
N ALA A 645 4.38 -22.18 6.80
CA ALA A 645 4.64 -23.61 6.98
C ALA A 645 4.99 -24.28 5.64
N GLY A 646 6.04 -25.09 5.62
CA GLY A 646 6.50 -25.80 4.42
C GLY A 646 7.23 -24.92 3.40
N ASP A 647 7.62 -23.70 3.78
CA ASP A 647 8.47 -22.84 2.95
C ASP A 647 9.85 -23.48 2.73
N SER A 648 10.28 -23.58 1.47
CA SER A 648 11.61 -24.09 1.10
C SER A 648 12.68 -23.00 1.09
N ASN A 649 12.30 -21.73 1.23
CA ASN A 649 13.24 -20.62 1.34
C ASN A 649 13.96 -20.64 2.70
N PRO A 650 15.12 -19.95 2.81
CA PRO A 650 15.78 -19.77 4.11
C PRO A 650 14.82 -19.18 5.14
N ALA A 651 14.90 -19.65 6.38
CA ALA A 651 14.12 -19.06 7.46
C ALA A 651 14.45 -17.57 7.59
N TRP A 652 13.43 -16.74 7.81
CA TRP A 652 13.58 -15.35 8.20
C TRP A 652 13.75 -15.28 9.71
N PRO A 653 14.98 -15.08 10.22
CA PRO A 653 15.18 -14.92 11.65
C PRO A 653 14.53 -13.63 12.16
N GLN A 654 14.03 -13.67 13.39
CA GLN A 654 13.69 -12.45 14.11
C GLN A 654 14.97 -11.61 14.26
N TYR A 655 14.88 -10.32 13.98
CA TYR A 655 15.98 -9.40 14.15
C TYR A 655 16.31 -9.27 15.64
N ASP A 656 17.60 -9.33 15.95
CA ASP A 656 18.15 -9.04 17.28
C ASP A 656 19.37 -8.12 17.13
N GLY A 657 19.65 -7.31 18.15
CA GLY A 657 20.73 -6.32 18.09
C GLY A 657 22.15 -6.90 18.03
N LYS A 658 22.33 -8.21 18.25
CA LYS A 658 23.63 -8.91 18.19
C LYS A 658 23.88 -9.49 16.79
N THR A 659 22.93 -10.26 16.27
CA THR A 659 23.04 -10.95 14.98
C THR A 659 22.70 -10.02 13.82
N GLN A 660 21.79 -9.08 14.03
CA GLN A 660 21.35 -8.06 13.06
C GLN A 660 21.01 -8.69 11.70
N SER A 661 20.19 -9.74 11.72
CA SER A 661 19.86 -10.51 10.53
C SER A 661 18.88 -9.76 9.63
N ILE A 662 19.18 -9.71 8.34
CA ILE A 662 18.35 -9.07 7.32
C ILE A 662 18.04 -10.08 6.22
N TYR A 663 16.76 -10.28 5.92
CA TYR A 663 16.34 -11.16 4.84
C TYR A 663 16.47 -10.45 3.49
N MET A 664 17.11 -11.11 2.53
CA MET A 664 17.38 -10.55 1.21
C MET A 664 16.44 -11.18 0.19
N PHE A 665 15.55 -10.37 -0.38
CA PHE A 665 14.65 -10.80 -1.45
C PHE A 665 15.34 -10.67 -2.81
N ASP A 666 15.56 -11.79 -3.48
CA ASP A 666 16.27 -11.89 -4.76
C ASP A 666 15.78 -13.13 -5.53
N THR A 667 16.31 -13.40 -6.73
CA THR A 667 16.07 -14.66 -7.46
C THR A 667 16.43 -15.88 -6.60
N THR A 668 17.48 -15.77 -5.79
CA THR A 668 17.78 -16.72 -4.71
C THR A 668 17.80 -15.99 -3.38
N ASN A 669 16.73 -16.17 -2.60
CA ASN A 669 16.62 -15.52 -1.31
C ASN A 669 17.73 -15.96 -0.34
N SER A 670 18.16 -15.04 0.53
CA SER A 670 19.22 -15.30 1.50
C SER A 670 19.03 -14.49 2.79
N VAL A 671 19.90 -14.70 3.77
CA VAL A 671 19.93 -13.92 5.02
C VAL A 671 21.33 -13.34 5.19
N SER A 672 21.42 -12.02 5.30
CA SER A 672 22.63 -11.33 5.74
C SER A 672 22.69 -11.31 7.27
N THR A 673 23.89 -11.33 7.85
CA THR A 673 24.14 -11.20 9.29
C THR A 673 25.15 -10.09 9.55
N GLY A 674 25.04 -9.40 10.68
CA GLY A 674 25.85 -8.23 11.00
C GLY A 674 25.36 -6.93 10.35
N GLY A 675 24.11 -6.90 9.88
CA GLY A 675 23.54 -5.78 9.14
C GLY A 675 24.10 -5.63 7.72
N ILE A 676 23.75 -4.53 7.07
CA ILE A 676 24.26 -4.09 5.77
C ILE A 676 25.06 -2.81 6.01
N ARG A 677 26.26 -2.74 5.43
CA ARG A 677 27.21 -1.62 5.58
C ARG A 677 27.45 -1.19 7.05
N PRO A 678 27.78 -2.11 7.97
CA PRO A 678 27.85 -1.82 9.41
C PRO A 678 28.85 -0.72 9.79
N GLN A 679 29.95 -0.57 9.04
CA GLN A 679 30.91 0.51 9.27
C GLN A 679 30.31 1.89 8.99
N PHE A 680 29.55 2.02 7.90
CA PHE A 680 28.93 3.29 7.53
C PHE A 680 27.75 3.60 8.44
N CYS A 681 26.81 2.66 8.61
CA CYS A 681 25.66 2.91 9.48
C CYS A 681 26.07 3.08 10.96
N GLY A 682 27.17 2.45 11.39
CA GLY A 682 27.78 2.72 12.71
C GLY A 682 28.36 4.12 12.83
N PHE A 683 29.02 4.64 11.78
CA PHE A 683 29.48 6.03 11.73
C PHE A 683 28.30 7.01 11.77
N MET A 684 27.24 6.75 11.01
CA MET A 684 26.00 7.54 11.03
C MET A 684 25.40 7.59 12.45
N ASP A 685 25.24 6.44 13.08
CA ASP A 685 24.69 6.31 14.44
C ASP A 685 25.53 7.07 15.49
N GLN A 686 26.87 6.91 15.46
CA GLN A 686 27.75 7.41 16.52
C GLN A 686 28.23 8.86 16.32
N ALA A 687 28.49 9.28 15.09
CA ALA A 687 29.11 10.57 14.79
C ALA A 687 28.13 11.61 14.25
N ILE A 688 27.03 11.14 13.64
CA ILE A 688 26.02 12.02 13.04
C ILE A 688 24.87 12.23 14.01
N HIS A 689 24.43 11.17 14.69
CA HIS A 689 23.14 11.12 15.39
C HIS A 689 22.04 11.47 14.38
N TYR A 690 21.33 10.45 13.88
CA TYR A 690 20.22 10.62 12.94
C TYR A 690 19.37 11.83 13.32
N ASP A 691 19.06 12.66 12.32
CA ASP A 691 18.58 14.03 12.54
C ASP A 691 17.08 14.08 12.85
N PHE A 692 16.67 13.25 13.80
CA PHE A 692 15.32 13.26 14.34
C PHE A 692 15.05 14.51 15.20
N GLN A 693 15.93 15.51 15.24
CA GLN A 693 15.94 16.57 16.25
C GLN A 693 16.46 17.96 15.81
N LEU A 694 16.66 18.26 14.52
CA LEU A 694 16.86 19.67 14.13
C LEU A 694 15.64 20.54 14.50
#